data_AF-A0A928CM64-F1
#
_entry.id   AF-A0A928CM64-F1
#
_cell.length_a   1.000
_cell.length_b   1.000
_cell.length_c   1.000
_cell.angle_alpha   90.00
_cell.angle_beta   90.00
_cell.angle_gamma   90.00
#
_symmetry.space_group_name_H-M   'P 1'
#
loop_
_entity.id
_entity.type
_entity.pdbx_description
1 polymer ?
#
loop_
_entity_poly.entity_id
_entity_poly.type
_entity_poly.pdbx_seq_one_letter_code
_entity_poly.pdbx_strand_id
1 'polypeptide(L)'
;MIGSKTLLFGSCLAAALIALPASGAKVNMNDWNVRPHEIISGQLTPRCPTLWQYKAGAEKDFELPEGVSITSGSERPLWSEATAKLVGAPKGKSTFVKFKEPISVARADGVELWVFGPKGARSKVEFRCIDGNGKEFVMRTNSGSSNWANNPWWGAAVARFPYKTVFPVKVAGFAITIADSAKDNTMYFDMLGAFTLEDLPIPDTSKDKLPFPTSPEGIRPYGGAADGKCSVTEEKERYVFKYAGSDGTLEYIYTPKSGTLSDITCVVDGRYTFQPAKDGGMAVRLKGARFIASDAAHFKTELVKKEFKDNELTTFWRWSRGKRSFEFTLKFSMYKRVLTVTAESNDPAVEKFDTGYAVGSGVQNPRLFTVSYLNNRWDAPQMMVTDNFFVSVFLDWYCTNSSEYTEGKSKLGLKGAAVMGKDSARIMGGSVYLPKTDGQRNTLHECMYITVAPQLADILPVIRNPKSPYYKDMSQVVACTRQYALQGKGDIERELEFWRNMHAYGAGDVFLRFHGGKFRMPMASQRLNRSLEFNKNIGSNEDMRDMVTELKTLVKYVGPYEDNRIMSPLNLEFKYAYVPLWRDGTCFPGYDNGLSCAPSTIDLLQKEFSPKFVAKYGWNACYMDEVTNTPPWGLVNYDYRDPGAAMHRSVLRDYALSSMNMRKYYNGPIWSEGNAMYFWAGTLDLDYGQSNEPKAVPLVDFKLTRINPLQCVTGYDLPMYKADIDFLLA
;
A
#
# COMPACT_ATOMS: atom_id res chain seq x y z
N MET A 1 -12.52 -9.01 -67.77
CA MET A 1 -11.82 -8.20 -68.78
C MET A 1 -11.64 -6.80 -68.23
N ILE A 2 -10.37 -6.43 -67.98
CA ILE A 2 -9.72 -5.10 -68.11
C ILE A 2 -10.52 -3.87 -67.59
N GLY A 3 -10.05 -3.06 -66.64
CA GLY A 3 -8.69 -2.95 -66.12
C GLY A 3 -8.51 -1.91 -65.00
N SER A 4 -7.32 -2.04 -64.43
CA SER A 4 -6.53 -1.17 -63.54
C SER A 4 -7.02 0.25 -63.25
N LYS A 5 -6.95 0.63 -61.97
CA LYS A 5 -6.25 1.84 -61.52
C LYS A 5 -5.68 1.66 -60.11
N THR A 6 -4.35 1.57 -60.09
CA THR A 6 -3.42 1.69 -58.97
C THR A 6 -3.62 3.03 -58.26
N LEU A 7 -3.72 3.02 -56.93
CA LEU A 7 -3.62 4.23 -56.10
C LEU A 7 -2.37 4.12 -55.25
N LEU A 8 -1.43 5.04 -55.52
CA LEU A 8 -0.16 5.19 -54.85
C LEU A 8 -0.33 5.62 -53.40
N PHE A 9 0.59 5.10 -52.58
CA PHE A 9 0.96 5.60 -51.27
C PHE A 9 1.26 7.11 -51.29
N GLY A 10 0.68 7.83 -50.33
CA GLY A 10 0.94 9.24 -50.07
C GLY A 10 0.67 9.54 -48.60
N SER A 11 1.72 9.37 -47.79
CA SER A 11 1.79 9.64 -46.36
C SER A 11 1.59 11.12 -46.02
N CYS A 12 0.54 11.44 -45.27
CA CYS A 12 0.40 12.70 -44.52
C CYS A 12 -0.13 12.40 -43.10
N LEU A 13 0.77 11.94 -42.23
CA LEU A 13 0.63 12.19 -40.79
C LEU A 13 1.65 13.27 -40.44
N ALA A 14 1.19 14.53 -40.43
CA ALA A 14 1.97 15.63 -39.89
C ALA A 14 2.03 15.47 -38.37
N ALA A 15 3.14 14.91 -37.90
CA ALA A 15 3.52 14.94 -36.50
C ALA A 15 3.69 16.40 -36.09
N ALA A 16 2.87 16.86 -35.14
CA ALA A 16 3.17 18.04 -34.34
C ALA A 16 4.35 17.68 -33.43
N LEU A 17 5.57 17.75 -33.98
CA LEU A 17 6.80 17.83 -33.21
C LEU A 17 6.75 19.16 -32.45
N ILE A 18 6.43 19.09 -31.16
CA ILE A 18 6.76 20.16 -30.21
C ILE A 18 8.28 20.24 -30.20
N ALA A 19 8.81 21.26 -30.88
CA ALA A 19 10.22 21.61 -30.82
C ALA A 19 10.55 22.05 -29.39
N LEU A 20 11.16 21.16 -28.61
CA LEU A 20 11.88 21.53 -27.40
C LEU A 20 13.08 22.41 -27.83
N PRO A 21 13.36 23.53 -27.13
CA PRO A 21 14.53 24.32 -27.45
C PRO A 21 15.78 23.49 -27.16
N ALA A 22 16.58 23.25 -28.19
CA ALA A 22 17.93 22.71 -28.06
C ALA A 22 18.84 23.81 -27.48
N SER A 23 18.74 24.09 -26.19
CA SER A 23 19.81 24.79 -25.46
C SER A 23 20.90 23.78 -25.13
N GLY A 24 21.75 23.50 -26.12
CA GLY A 24 22.92 22.65 -25.99
C GLY A 24 24.03 23.31 -25.17
N ALA A 25 23.83 23.50 -23.87
CA ALA A 25 24.95 23.55 -22.94
C ALA A 25 25.40 22.11 -22.70
N LYS A 26 26.67 21.78 -23.01
CA LYS A 26 27.28 20.52 -22.55
C LYS A 26 27.42 20.59 -21.03
N VAL A 27 26.39 20.17 -20.30
CA VAL A 27 26.41 20.06 -18.83
C VAL A 27 27.42 18.98 -18.44
N ASN A 28 28.35 19.30 -17.53
CA ASN A 28 29.40 18.37 -17.09
C ASN A 28 28.78 17.31 -16.15
N MET A 29 29.26 16.08 -16.23
CA MET A 29 28.78 14.93 -15.44
C MET A 29 28.92 15.12 -13.93
N ASN A 30 29.88 15.93 -13.48
CA ASN A 30 30.00 16.29 -12.07
C ASN A 30 28.86 17.21 -11.60
N ASP A 31 28.28 18.00 -12.50
CA ASP A 31 27.23 18.97 -12.17
C ASP A 31 25.96 18.26 -11.70
N TRP A 32 25.69 17.06 -12.22
CA TRP A 32 24.53 16.24 -11.83
C TRP A 32 24.63 15.66 -10.43
N ASN A 33 25.83 15.57 -9.86
CA ASN A 33 26.01 15.17 -8.46
C ASN A 33 25.85 16.37 -7.51
N VAL A 34 25.78 17.58 -8.07
CA VAL A 34 25.83 18.86 -7.34
C VAL A 34 24.47 19.54 -7.38
N ARG A 35 23.82 19.60 -8.55
CA ARG A 35 22.50 20.22 -8.80
C ARG A 35 21.63 19.35 -9.72
N PRO A 36 20.31 19.24 -9.47
CA PRO A 36 19.37 18.55 -10.35
C PRO A 36 19.44 18.98 -11.83
N HIS A 37 19.51 18.01 -12.76
CA HIS A 37 19.60 18.27 -14.20
C HIS A 37 18.41 19.07 -14.75
N GLU A 38 17.19 18.76 -14.30
CA GLU A 38 15.96 19.42 -14.70
C GLU A 38 15.97 20.90 -14.32
N ILE A 39 16.64 21.25 -13.23
CA ILE A 39 16.82 22.65 -12.84
C ILE A 39 17.88 23.33 -13.72
N ILE A 40 19.02 22.66 -13.96
CA ILE A 40 20.09 23.20 -14.83
C ILE A 40 19.57 23.43 -16.26
N SER A 41 18.77 22.49 -16.79
CA SER A 41 18.18 22.55 -18.12
C SER A 41 16.95 23.45 -18.21
N GLY A 42 16.49 24.03 -17.09
CA GLY A 42 15.31 24.90 -17.04
C GLY A 42 13.97 24.17 -17.19
N GLN A 43 13.96 22.83 -17.17
CA GLN A 43 12.74 22.01 -17.20
C GLN A 43 11.96 22.06 -15.87
N LEU A 44 12.63 22.42 -14.77
CA LEU A 44 12.03 22.52 -13.45
C LEU A 44 12.36 23.86 -12.80
N THR A 45 11.31 24.57 -12.38
CA THR A 45 11.37 25.76 -11.54
C THR A 45 10.69 25.48 -10.19
N PRO A 46 10.84 26.36 -9.18
CA PRO A 46 10.04 26.28 -7.96
C PRO A 46 8.54 26.14 -8.30
N ARG A 47 7.87 25.12 -7.73
CA ARG A 47 6.47 24.78 -8.06
C ARG A 47 5.46 25.66 -7.33
N CYS A 48 5.85 26.18 -6.18
CA CYS A 48 5.01 26.99 -5.33
C CYS A 48 5.61 28.39 -5.16
N PRO A 49 4.79 29.41 -4.85
CA PRO A 49 5.28 30.75 -4.50
C PRO A 49 6.37 30.69 -3.42
N THR A 50 7.56 31.19 -3.77
CA THR A 50 8.68 31.34 -2.85
C THR A 50 8.37 32.40 -1.80
N LEU A 51 8.37 31.99 -0.53
CA LEU A 51 8.23 32.89 0.61
C LEU A 51 9.59 33.39 1.10
N TRP A 52 10.58 32.51 1.05
CA TRP A 52 11.97 32.80 1.39
C TRP A 52 12.88 31.89 0.58
N GLN A 53 14.06 32.37 0.22
CA GLN A 53 15.08 31.61 -0.49
C GLN A 53 16.45 32.07 -0.01
N TYR A 54 17.39 31.15 0.14
CA TYR A 54 18.71 31.53 0.62
C TYR A 54 19.44 32.40 -0.42
N LYS A 55 20.04 33.48 0.08
CA LYS A 55 20.96 34.37 -0.64
C LYS A 55 22.20 34.54 0.22
N ALA A 56 23.38 34.67 -0.38
CA ALA A 56 24.61 34.92 0.38
C ALA A 56 24.42 36.16 1.29
N GLY A 57 24.76 36.03 2.57
CA GLY A 57 24.51 37.07 3.59
C GLY A 57 23.20 36.91 4.36
N ALA A 58 22.34 35.94 4.00
CA ALA A 58 21.07 35.66 4.69
C ALA A 58 21.25 34.88 6.01
N GLU A 59 22.47 34.47 6.39
CA GLU A 59 22.75 33.90 7.71
C GLU A 59 22.33 34.83 8.85
N LYS A 60 22.31 36.15 8.60
CA LYS A 60 21.83 37.16 9.55
C LYS A 60 20.33 37.09 9.82
N ASP A 61 19.56 36.40 8.98
CA ASP A 61 18.10 36.27 9.10
C ASP A 61 17.70 35.25 10.19
N PHE A 62 18.68 34.52 10.72
CA PHE A 62 18.46 33.44 11.68
C PHE A 62 18.95 33.77 13.10
N GLU A 63 18.24 33.23 14.08
CA GLU A 63 18.67 33.09 15.46
C GLU A 63 18.92 31.60 15.73
N LEU A 64 20.12 31.28 16.23
CA LEU A 64 20.60 29.89 16.36
C LEU A 64 21.11 29.62 17.78
N PRO A 65 21.03 28.35 18.26
CA PRO A 65 21.66 27.95 19.51
C PRO A 65 23.18 28.14 19.50
N GLU A 66 23.77 28.27 20.68
CA GLU A 66 25.23 28.33 20.84
C GLU A 66 25.92 27.11 20.21
N GLY A 67 27.03 27.34 19.50
CA GLY A 67 27.79 26.30 18.79
C GLY A 67 27.20 25.86 17.45
N VAL A 68 26.05 26.40 17.04
CA VAL A 68 25.42 26.14 15.73
C VAL A 68 25.53 27.38 14.85
N SER A 69 25.88 27.19 13.57
CA SER A 69 25.99 28.29 12.60
C SER A 69 25.39 27.92 11.25
N ILE A 70 24.93 28.95 10.52
CA ILE A 70 24.57 28.85 9.10
C ILE A 70 25.63 29.63 8.32
N THR A 71 26.19 29.00 7.29
CA THR A 71 27.11 29.64 6.35
C THR A 71 26.61 29.50 4.91
N SER A 72 27.18 30.28 3.99
CA SER A 72 26.87 30.15 2.57
C SER A 72 27.54 28.92 1.99
N GLY A 73 26.74 27.96 1.49
CA GLY A 73 27.19 26.74 0.84
C GLY A 73 27.04 26.83 -0.69
N SER A 74 28.15 26.88 -1.42
CA SER A 74 28.17 26.87 -2.89
C SER A 74 28.44 25.47 -3.47
N GLU A 75 28.72 24.48 -2.61
CA GLU A 75 28.99 23.09 -3.00
C GLU A 75 27.73 22.29 -3.34
N ARG A 76 26.54 22.82 -2.99
CA ARG A 76 25.23 22.18 -3.18
C ARG A 76 24.17 23.21 -3.64
N PRO A 77 24.33 23.89 -4.79
CA PRO A 77 23.30 24.77 -5.31
C PRO A 77 22.02 23.98 -5.64
N LEU A 78 20.86 24.64 -5.49
CA LEU A 78 19.56 24.10 -5.87
C LEU A 78 18.79 25.08 -6.75
N TRP A 79 18.12 26.07 -6.16
CA TRP A 79 17.36 27.07 -6.92
C TRP A 79 18.21 28.32 -7.19
N SER A 80 19.05 28.69 -6.23
CA SER A 80 20.06 29.75 -6.33
C SER A 80 21.49 29.17 -6.38
N GLU A 81 22.47 30.04 -6.62
CA GLU A 81 23.91 29.69 -6.67
C GLU A 81 24.52 29.33 -5.30
N ALA A 82 23.80 29.62 -4.21
CA ALA A 82 24.22 29.30 -2.85
C ALA A 82 23.04 28.79 -2.03
N THR A 83 23.30 27.90 -1.07
CA THR A 83 22.31 27.37 -0.13
C THR A 83 22.76 27.59 1.30
N ALA A 84 21.82 27.55 2.25
CA ALA A 84 22.14 27.68 3.65
C ALA A 84 22.79 26.38 4.14
N LYS A 85 24.01 26.44 4.65
CA LYS A 85 24.74 25.31 5.21
C LYS A 85 24.73 25.38 6.74
N LEU A 86 23.98 24.49 7.36
CA LEU A 86 23.97 24.31 8.80
C LEU A 86 25.16 23.47 9.27
N VAL A 87 25.93 24.00 10.21
CA VAL A 87 27.11 23.35 10.80
C VAL A 87 27.00 23.39 12.33
N GLY A 88 27.49 22.35 13.00
CA GLY A 88 27.56 22.29 14.47
C GLY A 88 26.30 21.76 15.15
N ALA A 89 25.26 21.39 14.40
CA ALA A 89 24.06 20.78 14.97
C ALA A 89 24.40 19.44 15.66
N PRO A 90 24.01 19.21 16.93
CA PRO A 90 24.24 17.95 17.61
C PRO A 90 23.39 16.83 17.00
N LYS A 91 24.02 15.67 16.75
CA LYS A 91 23.30 14.45 16.37
C LYS A 91 22.43 13.95 17.52
N GLY A 92 21.32 13.28 17.19
CA GLY A 92 20.33 12.74 18.14
C GLY A 92 19.47 13.80 18.83
N LYS A 93 19.76 15.09 18.62
CA LYS A 93 19.07 16.22 19.25
C LYS A 93 18.44 17.14 18.22
N SER A 94 17.33 17.76 18.63
CA SER A 94 16.63 18.74 17.79
C SER A 94 17.29 20.11 17.91
N THR A 95 17.63 20.71 16.77
CA THR A 95 18.20 22.06 16.63
C THR A 95 17.15 22.96 16.00
N PHE A 96 16.74 24.01 16.70
CA PHE A 96 15.77 24.96 16.17
C PHE A 96 16.47 26.07 15.40
N VAL A 97 16.18 26.15 14.10
CA VAL A 97 16.60 27.24 13.20
C VAL A 97 15.46 28.25 13.17
N LYS A 98 15.60 29.34 13.93
CA LYS A 98 14.55 30.35 14.11
C LYS A 98 14.78 31.50 13.13
N PHE A 99 13.73 31.95 12.45
CA PHE A 99 13.77 33.21 11.70
C PHE A 99 13.67 34.37 12.69
N LYS A 100 14.55 35.38 12.57
CA LYS A 100 14.44 36.61 13.37
C LYS A 100 13.12 37.31 13.12
N GLU A 101 12.72 37.38 11.85
CA GLU A 101 11.41 37.84 11.42
C GLU A 101 10.60 36.64 10.91
N PRO A 102 9.57 36.19 11.65
CA PRO A 102 8.72 35.09 11.21
C PRO A 102 8.10 35.35 9.83
N ILE A 103 8.13 34.33 8.97
CA ILE A 103 7.66 34.43 7.59
C ILE A 103 6.14 34.31 7.55
N SER A 104 5.46 35.32 7.01
CA SER A 104 4.00 35.35 6.93
C SER A 104 3.48 34.55 5.73
N VAL A 105 2.43 33.75 5.98
CA VAL A 105 1.68 33.00 4.98
C VAL A 105 0.25 33.52 5.03
N ALA A 106 -0.18 34.22 3.99
CA ALA A 106 -1.53 34.79 3.94
C ALA A 106 -2.61 33.71 3.80
N ARG A 107 -2.39 32.71 2.94
CA ARG A 107 -3.26 31.54 2.76
C ARG A 107 -2.52 30.46 1.95
N ALA A 108 -2.59 29.21 2.38
CA ALA A 108 -2.04 28.05 1.68
C ALA A 108 -2.57 26.74 2.29
N ASP A 109 -2.37 25.61 1.63
CA ASP A 109 -2.63 24.28 2.19
C ASP A 109 -1.45 23.72 2.99
N GLY A 110 -0.24 24.23 2.72
CA GLY A 110 0.97 23.85 3.42
C GLY A 110 2.19 24.63 2.97
N VAL A 111 3.34 24.19 3.46
CA VAL A 111 4.66 24.72 3.10
C VAL A 111 5.63 23.61 2.77
N GLU A 112 6.64 23.92 1.97
CA GLU A 112 7.78 23.06 1.71
C GLU A 112 9.09 23.76 2.01
N LEU A 113 10.06 23.02 2.54
CA LEU A 113 11.44 23.45 2.65
C LEU A 113 12.33 22.46 1.89
N TRP A 114 13.14 22.97 0.98
CA TRP A 114 14.12 22.13 0.29
C TRP A 114 15.30 21.83 1.21
N VAL A 115 15.69 20.57 1.29
CA VAL A 115 16.64 20.05 2.27
C VAL A 115 17.57 18.99 1.67
N PHE A 116 18.84 19.03 2.07
CA PHE A 116 19.87 18.06 1.74
C PHE A 116 20.57 17.63 3.03
N GLY A 117 20.53 16.34 3.35
CA GLY A 117 21.02 15.82 4.63
C GLY A 117 22.39 15.16 4.58
N PRO A 118 22.83 14.63 5.73
CA PRO A 118 24.10 13.92 5.85
C PRO A 118 24.03 12.52 5.23
N LYS A 119 25.19 11.99 4.86
CA LYS A 119 25.31 10.62 4.33
C LYS A 119 25.00 9.57 5.40
N GLY A 120 24.24 8.54 5.06
CA GLY A 120 24.04 7.37 5.92
C GLY A 120 22.84 7.44 6.88
N ALA A 121 22.09 8.54 6.92
CA ALA A 121 21.02 8.72 7.91
C ALA A 121 19.86 9.59 7.42
N ARG A 122 18.69 9.39 8.02
CA ARG A 122 17.51 10.24 7.80
C ARG A 122 17.49 11.37 8.84
N SER A 123 17.21 12.59 8.40
CA SER A 123 16.95 13.73 9.27
C SER A 123 15.45 14.00 9.35
N LYS A 124 15.01 14.58 10.46
CA LYS A 124 13.63 15.02 10.67
C LYS A 124 13.57 16.54 10.63
N VAL A 125 12.53 17.07 9.99
CA VAL A 125 12.22 18.51 9.96
C VAL A 125 10.82 18.71 10.55
N GLU A 126 10.65 19.76 11.35
CA GLU A 126 9.35 20.17 11.86
C GLU A 126 9.25 21.69 11.85
N PHE A 127 8.17 22.24 11.28
CA PHE A 127 7.94 23.68 11.33
C PHE A 127 7.37 24.10 12.68
N ARG A 128 7.78 25.27 13.17
CA ARG A 128 7.16 25.97 14.30
C ARG A 128 6.39 27.16 13.75
N CYS A 129 5.08 27.20 14.01
CA CYS A 129 4.17 28.17 13.44
C CYS A 129 3.29 28.83 14.49
N ILE A 130 2.80 30.02 14.18
CA ILE A 130 1.86 30.79 14.99
C ILE A 130 0.67 31.12 14.08
N ASP A 131 -0.54 30.74 14.47
CA ASP A 131 -1.75 31.04 13.68
C ASP A 131 -2.19 32.51 13.85
N GLY A 132 -3.22 32.93 13.11
CA GLY A 132 -3.74 34.29 13.12
C GLY A 132 -4.33 34.74 14.46
N ASN A 133 -4.58 33.82 15.39
CA ASN A 133 -5.01 34.10 16.76
C ASN A 133 -3.84 34.13 17.76
N GLY A 134 -2.60 33.98 17.29
CA GLY A 134 -1.41 33.92 18.14
C GLY A 134 -1.15 32.54 18.74
N LYS A 135 -1.86 31.49 18.32
CA LYS A 135 -1.66 30.15 18.86
C LYS A 135 -0.49 29.45 18.18
N GLU A 136 0.46 28.97 18.98
CA GLU A 136 1.58 28.16 18.49
C GLU A 136 1.16 26.74 18.12
N PHE A 137 1.74 26.21 17.05
CA PHE A 137 1.58 24.81 16.65
C PHE A 137 2.79 24.30 15.87
N VAL A 138 2.90 22.98 15.81
CA VAL A 138 3.97 22.27 15.10
C VAL A 138 3.39 21.58 13.87
N MET A 139 4.03 21.76 12.72
CA MET A 139 3.74 20.94 11.55
C MET A 139 4.87 19.95 11.30
N ARG A 140 4.51 18.67 11.22
CA ARG A 140 5.46 17.59 10.90
C ARG A 140 5.56 17.44 9.39
N THR A 141 6.78 17.26 8.90
CA THR A 141 7.03 16.98 7.48
C THR A 141 7.19 15.48 7.26
N ASN A 142 7.25 15.05 5.99
CA ASN A 142 8.01 13.84 5.63
C ASN A 142 9.47 13.97 6.13
N SER A 143 10.16 12.88 6.47
CA SER A 143 11.56 12.93 6.91
C SER A 143 12.40 13.78 5.95
N GLY A 144 12.94 14.90 6.44
CA GLY A 144 13.50 16.00 5.64
C GLY A 144 14.94 15.78 5.21
N SER A 145 15.37 14.56 4.93
CA SER A 145 16.56 14.29 4.12
C SER A 145 16.62 12.84 3.65
N SER A 146 17.25 12.62 2.50
CA SER A 146 17.41 11.29 1.90
C SER A 146 18.74 10.65 2.22
N ASN A 147 18.75 9.31 2.13
CA ASN A 147 19.96 8.53 2.05
C ASN A 147 19.82 7.43 0.97
N TRP A 148 19.67 7.84 -0.30
CA TRP A 148 19.49 6.88 -1.41
C TRP A 148 20.80 6.15 -1.71
N ALA A 149 20.82 4.82 -1.64
CA ALA A 149 22.03 4.00 -1.81
C ALA A 149 23.22 4.49 -0.94
N ASN A 150 22.90 4.95 0.27
CA ASN A 150 23.84 5.61 1.16
C ASN A 150 24.39 6.96 0.65
N ASN A 151 23.76 7.67 -0.29
CA ASN A 151 24.18 9.00 -0.75
C ASN A 151 23.09 10.05 -0.49
N PRO A 152 23.45 11.25 0.02
CA PRO A 152 22.48 12.31 0.25
C PRO A 152 22.07 12.99 -1.05
N TRP A 153 20.78 13.34 -1.13
CA TRP A 153 20.19 14.07 -2.25
C TRP A 153 19.16 15.10 -1.77
N TRP A 154 18.89 16.11 -2.60
CA TRP A 154 17.85 17.10 -2.35
C TRP A 154 16.46 16.46 -2.27
N GLY A 155 15.72 16.79 -1.23
CA GLY A 155 14.31 16.47 -1.06
C GLY A 155 13.52 17.69 -0.61
N ALA A 156 12.19 17.59 -0.68
CA ALA A 156 11.30 18.60 -0.11
C ALA A 156 10.73 18.08 1.22
N ALA A 157 10.95 18.83 2.30
CA ALA A 157 10.28 18.65 3.58
C ALA A 157 8.91 19.36 3.50
N VAL A 158 7.88 18.59 3.16
CA VAL A 158 6.51 19.05 2.91
C VAL A 158 5.66 18.87 4.15
N ALA A 159 5.00 19.94 4.60
CA ALA A 159 4.06 19.93 5.71
C ALA A 159 2.74 20.61 5.33
N ARG A 160 1.61 20.07 5.79
CA ARG A 160 0.29 20.68 5.64
C ARG A 160 -0.10 21.48 6.87
N PHE A 161 -0.81 22.59 6.65
CA PHE A 161 -1.50 23.28 7.72
C PHE A 161 -2.67 22.43 8.22
N PRO A 162 -2.90 22.35 9.54
CA PRO A 162 -4.13 21.78 10.07
C PRO A 162 -5.38 22.45 9.45
N TYR A 163 -6.43 21.68 9.17
CA TYR A 163 -7.66 22.20 8.54
C TYR A 163 -8.34 23.35 9.29
N LYS A 164 -8.12 23.46 10.61
CA LYS A 164 -8.69 24.51 11.46
C LYS A 164 -7.75 25.69 11.70
N THR A 165 -6.65 25.76 10.96
CA THR A 165 -5.68 26.85 11.09
C THR A 165 -6.31 28.18 10.69
N VAL A 166 -6.13 29.18 11.55
CA VAL A 166 -6.56 30.56 11.28
C VAL A 166 -5.39 31.29 10.61
N PHE A 167 -5.67 31.96 9.50
CA PHE A 167 -4.68 32.74 8.75
C PHE A 167 -4.78 34.24 9.07
N PRO A 168 -3.72 35.04 8.87
CA PRO A 168 -2.41 34.64 8.37
C PRO A 168 -1.61 33.83 9.38
N VAL A 169 -0.81 32.88 8.90
CA VAL A 169 0.10 32.08 9.73
C VAL A 169 1.50 32.69 9.66
N LYS A 170 2.22 32.71 10.78
CA LYS A 170 3.64 33.04 10.83
C LYS A 170 4.46 31.77 11.01
N VAL A 171 5.37 31.48 10.09
CA VAL A 171 6.39 30.43 10.23
C VAL A 171 7.56 31.02 11.00
N ALA A 172 7.67 30.66 12.28
CA ALA A 172 8.72 31.17 13.17
C ALA A 172 10.09 30.52 12.91
N GLY A 173 10.11 29.35 12.29
CA GLY A 173 11.32 28.60 11.99
C GLY A 173 11.04 27.12 11.81
N PHE A 174 12.11 26.33 11.80
CA PHE A 174 12.02 24.88 11.71
C PHE A 174 13.06 24.18 12.60
N ALA A 175 12.66 23.06 13.17
CA ALA A 175 13.49 22.22 13.99
C ALA A 175 14.05 21.06 13.16
N ILE A 176 15.36 20.87 13.20
CA ILE A 176 16.09 19.81 12.50
C ILE A 176 16.62 18.81 13.51
N THR A 177 16.35 17.52 13.32
CA THR A 177 16.98 16.43 14.08
C THR A 177 17.78 15.56 13.14
N ILE A 178 19.11 15.51 13.32
CA ILE A 178 20.02 14.63 12.58
C ILE A 178 20.16 13.33 13.38
N ALA A 179 19.99 12.16 12.74
CA ALA A 179 20.13 10.88 13.43
C ALA A 179 21.57 10.63 13.92
N ASP A 180 21.71 9.89 15.03
CA ASP A 180 23.02 9.52 15.61
C ASP A 180 23.88 8.70 14.66
N SER A 181 23.25 7.93 13.77
CA SER A 181 23.92 7.13 12.75
C SER A 181 24.49 7.94 11.58
N ALA A 182 24.22 9.23 11.50
CA ALA A 182 24.72 10.08 10.42
C ALA A 182 26.25 10.11 10.43
N LYS A 183 26.88 10.06 9.24
CA LYS A 183 28.36 10.12 9.15
C LYS A 183 28.88 11.51 9.50
N ASP A 184 28.18 12.54 9.05
CA ASP A 184 28.44 13.95 9.35
C ASP A 184 27.19 14.60 9.97
N ASN A 185 27.33 15.84 10.42
CA ASN A 185 26.23 16.65 10.97
C ASN A 185 25.99 17.93 10.14
N THR A 186 26.32 17.88 8.85
CA THR A 186 26.07 19.00 7.94
C THR A 186 24.72 18.81 7.27
N MET A 187 23.94 19.88 7.21
CA MET A 187 22.72 19.92 6.41
C MET A 187 22.69 21.17 5.56
N TYR A 188 22.08 21.07 4.39
CA TYR A 188 21.78 22.22 3.54
C TYR A 188 20.28 22.40 3.45
N PHE A 189 19.85 23.64 3.36
CA PHE A 189 18.48 23.98 3.00
C PHE A 189 18.43 25.20 2.11
N ASP A 190 17.36 25.29 1.34
CA ASP A 190 17.09 26.39 0.43
C ASP A 190 15.60 26.77 0.54
N MET A 191 15.05 27.38 -0.50
CA MET A 191 13.66 27.80 -0.69
C MET A 191 12.63 27.21 0.28
N LEU A 192 11.98 28.10 1.04
CA LEU A 192 10.72 27.89 1.73
C LEU A 192 9.58 28.45 0.86
N GLY A 193 8.63 27.59 0.52
CA GLY A 193 7.50 27.95 -0.34
C GLY A 193 6.16 27.56 0.28
N ALA A 194 5.09 28.21 -0.15
CA ALA A 194 3.72 27.91 0.27
C ALA A 194 2.92 27.31 -0.89
N PHE A 195 2.42 26.09 -0.71
CA PHE A 195 1.67 25.40 -1.75
C PHE A 195 0.17 25.36 -1.47
N THR A 196 -0.58 25.29 -2.56
CA THR A 196 -2.01 24.95 -2.58
C THR A 196 -2.16 23.58 -3.20
N LEU A 197 -3.10 22.80 -2.70
CA LEU A 197 -3.40 21.50 -3.30
C LEU A 197 -4.11 21.69 -4.63
N GLU A 198 -3.61 20.98 -5.63
CA GLU A 198 -4.28 20.86 -6.90
C GLU A 198 -5.58 20.03 -6.74
N ASP A 199 -6.49 20.17 -7.71
CA ASP A 199 -7.64 19.28 -7.81
C ASP A 199 -7.18 17.83 -8.01
N LEU A 200 -7.89 16.91 -7.36
CA LEU A 200 -7.67 15.49 -7.62
C LEU A 200 -8.05 15.17 -9.06
N PRO A 201 -7.31 14.24 -9.70
CA PRO A 201 -7.70 13.79 -11.03
C PRO A 201 -9.08 13.14 -10.97
N ILE A 202 -9.82 13.21 -12.08
CA ILE A 202 -11.11 12.52 -12.22
C ILE A 202 -10.89 11.03 -11.89
N PRO A 203 -11.67 10.44 -10.96
CA PRO A 203 -11.50 9.05 -10.57
C PRO A 203 -11.54 8.12 -11.79
N ASP A 204 -10.54 7.25 -11.95
CA ASP A 204 -10.59 6.21 -12.97
C ASP A 204 -11.66 5.18 -12.59
N THR A 205 -12.76 5.16 -13.33
CA THR A 205 -13.90 4.24 -13.13
C THR A 205 -13.65 2.84 -13.68
N SER A 206 -12.53 2.60 -14.40
CA SER A 206 -12.17 1.26 -14.88
C SER A 206 -11.92 0.29 -13.73
N LYS A 207 -11.52 0.81 -12.55
CA LYS A 207 -11.32 0.01 -11.34
C LYS A 207 -12.59 -0.61 -10.77
N ASP A 208 -13.76 -0.07 -11.14
CA ASP A 208 -15.06 -0.63 -10.74
C ASP A 208 -15.49 -1.81 -11.64
N LYS A 209 -14.77 -2.04 -12.74
CA LYS A 209 -15.01 -3.11 -13.72
C LYS A 209 -13.85 -4.09 -13.78
N LEU A 210 -13.02 -4.15 -12.74
CA LEU A 210 -11.91 -5.11 -12.69
C LEU A 210 -12.46 -6.54 -12.76
N PRO A 211 -11.70 -7.48 -13.34
CA PRO A 211 -12.11 -8.89 -13.46
C PRO A 211 -12.10 -9.65 -12.11
N PHE A 212 -12.09 -8.93 -10.98
CA PHE A 212 -12.19 -9.49 -9.65
C PHE A 212 -13.10 -8.65 -8.73
N PRO A 213 -13.77 -9.27 -7.74
CA PRO A 213 -13.79 -10.72 -7.55
C PRO A 213 -14.46 -11.44 -8.73
N THR A 214 -13.95 -12.61 -9.11
CA THR A 214 -14.45 -13.42 -10.24
C THR A 214 -15.84 -14.00 -9.97
N SER A 215 -16.42 -13.70 -8.81
CA SER A 215 -17.72 -14.17 -8.36
C SER A 215 -18.23 -13.30 -7.20
N PRO A 216 -19.56 -13.18 -7.01
CA PRO A 216 -20.15 -12.32 -5.98
C PRO A 216 -19.97 -12.83 -4.54
N GLU A 217 -19.57 -14.09 -4.33
CA GLU A 217 -19.36 -14.64 -2.98
C GLU A 217 -18.07 -14.16 -2.31
N GLY A 218 -17.32 -13.25 -2.96
CA GLY A 218 -16.08 -12.69 -2.46
C GLY A 218 -15.13 -13.75 -1.90
N ILE A 219 -14.80 -13.69 -0.61
CA ILE A 219 -13.79 -14.59 -0.01
C ILE A 219 -14.36 -15.84 0.67
N ARG A 220 -15.66 -16.10 0.53
CA ARG A 220 -16.38 -17.16 1.23
C ARG A 220 -15.67 -18.52 1.12
N PRO A 221 -15.35 -19.19 2.24
CA PRO A 221 -14.76 -20.54 2.23
C PRO A 221 -15.62 -21.58 1.51
N TYR A 222 -15.02 -22.72 1.14
CA TYR A 222 -15.76 -23.82 0.51
C TYR A 222 -16.77 -24.47 1.45
N GLY A 223 -16.47 -24.53 2.75
CA GLY A 223 -17.47 -24.80 3.79
C GLY A 223 -18.00 -26.23 3.85
N GLY A 224 -17.26 -27.26 3.44
CA GLY A 224 -17.63 -28.65 3.69
C GLY A 224 -17.90 -29.49 2.44
N ALA A 225 -18.37 -30.71 2.69
CA ALA A 225 -18.53 -31.78 1.71
C ALA A 225 -19.33 -31.39 0.45
N ALA A 226 -19.04 -32.06 -0.67
CA ALA A 226 -19.67 -31.78 -1.95
C ALA A 226 -21.18 -32.09 -1.98
N ASP A 227 -21.62 -33.09 -1.19
CA ASP A 227 -23.01 -33.53 -1.06
C ASP A 227 -23.81 -32.73 -0.01
N GLY A 228 -23.16 -31.79 0.67
CA GLY A 228 -23.75 -31.01 1.75
C GLY A 228 -24.90 -30.11 1.29
N LYS A 229 -26.00 -30.13 2.05
CA LYS A 229 -27.23 -29.37 1.77
C LYS A 229 -27.55 -28.40 2.90
N CYS A 230 -28.12 -27.25 2.54
CA CYS A 230 -28.57 -26.24 3.49
C CYS A 230 -30.09 -26.08 3.48
N SER A 231 -30.64 -25.73 4.63
CA SER A 231 -32.02 -25.28 4.78
C SER A 231 -32.11 -24.21 5.84
N VAL A 232 -33.03 -23.26 5.69
CA VAL A 232 -33.28 -22.22 6.70
C VAL A 232 -34.74 -22.31 7.14
N THR A 233 -34.97 -22.42 8.44
CA THR A 233 -36.32 -22.49 9.02
C THR A 233 -36.53 -21.36 10.01
N GLU A 234 -37.70 -20.71 9.93
CA GLU A 234 -38.20 -19.81 10.97
C GLU A 234 -38.94 -20.65 12.02
N GLU A 235 -38.48 -20.59 13.27
CA GLU A 235 -39.04 -21.32 14.40
C GLU A 235 -39.43 -20.35 15.52
N LYS A 236 -40.72 -19.94 15.56
CA LYS A 236 -41.24 -18.99 16.55
C LYS A 236 -40.47 -17.65 16.56
N GLU A 237 -39.47 -17.53 17.43
CA GLU A 237 -38.66 -16.33 17.68
C GLU A 237 -37.19 -16.51 17.27
N ARG A 238 -36.83 -17.61 16.59
CA ARG A 238 -35.47 -17.90 16.14
C ARG A 238 -35.45 -18.37 14.68
N TYR A 239 -34.28 -18.25 14.07
CA TYR A 239 -34.01 -18.71 12.71
C TYR A 239 -32.89 -19.74 12.75
N VAL A 240 -33.13 -20.91 12.17
CA VAL A 240 -32.18 -22.03 12.18
C VAL A 240 -31.64 -22.24 10.77
N PHE A 241 -30.37 -21.93 10.58
CA PHE A 241 -29.61 -22.20 9.37
C PHE A 241 -28.91 -23.55 9.53
N LYS A 242 -29.41 -24.57 8.85
CA LYS A 242 -28.99 -25.95 9.02
C LYS A 242 -28.20 -26.44 7.81
N TYR A 243 -27.18 -27.24 8.09
CA TYR A 243 -26.40 -28.00 7.14
C TYR A 243 -26.39 -29.48 7.51
N ALA A 244 -26.44 -30.34 6.49
CA ALA A 244 -26.20 -31.78 6.59
C ALA A 244 -25.46 -32.29 5.35
N GLY A 245 -24.39 -33.07 5.56
CA GLY A 245 -23.61 -33.73 4.51
C GLY A 245 -22.88 -34.95 5.05
N SER A 246 -22.07 -35.61 4.22
CA SER A 246 -21.29 -36.79 4.64
C SER A 246 -20.26 -36.49 5.73
N ASP A 247 -19.93 -35.20 5.92
CA ASP A 247 -18.98 -34.71 6.94
C ASP A 247 -19.66 -34.30 8.26
N GLY A 248 -20.97 -34.53 8.43
CA GLY A 248 -21.71 -34.28 9.66
C GLY A 248 -22.82 -33.22 9.52
N THR A 249 -23.26 -32.66 10.65
CA THR A 249 -24.32 -31.65 10.70
C THR A 249 -23.88 -30.39 11.44
N LEU A 250 -24.48 -29.26 11.08
CA LEU A 250 -24.20 -27.96 11.67
C LEU A 250 -25.46 -27.11 11.67
N GLU A 251 -25.73 -26.43 12.80
CA GLU A 251 -26.81 -25.47 12.91
C GLU A 251 -26.27 -24.14 13.43
N TYR A 252 -26.55 -23.05 12.71
CA TYR A 252 -26.47 -21.70 13.25
C TYR A 252 -27.87 -21.24 13.61
N ILE A 253 -28.07 -20.90 14.87
CA ILE A 253 -29.35 -20.46 15.43
C ILE A 253 -29.22 -18.98 15.74
N TYR A 254 -29.96 -18.14 15.02
CA TYR A 254 -30.05 -16.71 15.26
C TYR A 254 -31.33 -16.37 16.01
N THR A 255 -31.20 -15.81 17.21
CA THR A 255 -32.35 -15.34 18.02
C THR A 255 -32.26 -13.82 18.17
N PRO A 256 -33.00 -13.04 17.36
CA PRO A 256 -32.87 -11.58 17.31
C PRO A 256 -33.33 -10.92 18.62
N LYS A 257 -32.38 -10.71 19.55
CA LYS A 257 -32.63 -10.08 20.86
C LYS A 257 -32.02 -8.70 20.97
N SER A 258 -30.80 -8.55 20.47
CA SER A 258 -29.98 -7.37 20.71
C SER A 258 -29.52 -6.67 19.43
N GLY A 259 -29.52 -7.36 18.29
CA GLY A 259 -28.89 -6.86 17.07
C GLY A 259 -27.37 -6.87 17.16
N THR A 260 -26.81 -7.67 18.07
CA THR A 260 -25.38 -7.97 18.16
C THR A 260 -25.11 -9.36 17.61
N LEU A 261 -23.83 -9.72 17.46
CA LEU A 261 -23.44 -11.07 17.05
C LEU A 261 -23.58 -12.09 18.20
N SER A 262 -23.82 -11.64 19.45
CA SER A 262 -24.18 -12.51 20.58
C SER A 262 -25.52 -13.23 20.40
N ASP A 263 -26.34 -12.80 19.43
CA ASP A 263 -27.62 -13.42 19.11
C ASP A 263 -27.45 -14.75 18.34
N ILE A 264 -26.21 -15.12 17.99
CA ILE A 264 -25.86 -16.33 17.23
C ILE A 264 -25.38 -17.43 18.18
N THR A 265 -25.97 -18.62 18.04
CA THR A 265 -25.51 -19.88 18.64
C THR A 265 -25.18 -20.88 17.53
N CYS A 266 -24.14 -21.67 17.72
CA CYS A 266 -23.71 -22.72 16.82
C CYS A 266 -23.86 -24.08 17.52
N VAL A 267 -24.37 -25.09 16.81
CA VAL A 267 -24.48 -26.48 17.28
C VAL A 267 -23.85 -27.40 16.23
N VAL A 268 -22.78 -28.10 16.60
CA VAL A 268 -22.07 -29.06 15.72
C VAL A 268 -22.49 -30.48 16.10
N ASP A 269 -22.93 -31.25 15.10
CA ASP A 269 -23.36 -32.66 15.23
C ASP A 269 -24.40 -32.92 16.32
N GLY A 270 -25.20 -31.91 16.67
CA GLY A 270 -26.16 -31.97 17.78
C GLY A 270 -25.53 -32.10 19.17
N ARG A 271 -24.20 -31.95 19.29
CA ARG A 271 -23.43 -32.25 20.51
C ARG A 271 -22.69 -31.04 21.08
N TYR A 272 -22.05 -30.25 20.21
CA TYR A 272 -21.17 -29.17 20.64
C TYR A 272 -21.84 -27.82 20.44
N THR A 273 -22.28 -27.19 21.53
CA THR A 273 -23.00 -25.91 21.51
C THR A 273 -22.10 -24.78 21.99
N PHE A 274 -22.00 -23.70 21.21
CA PHE A 274 -21.24 -22.51 21.58
C PHE A 274 -21.75 -21.26 20.85
N GLN A 275 -21.39 -20.07 21.34
CA GLN A 275 -21.59 -18.81 20.61
C GLN A 275 -20.32 -18.51 19.82
N PRO A 276 -20.36 -18.36 18.48
CA PRO A 276 -19.16 -18.17 17.68
C PRO A 276 -18.63 -16.72 17.68
N ALA A 277 -19.47 -15.75 18.07
CA ALA A 277 -19.20 -14.32 17.91
C ALA A 277 -19.76 -13.49 19.09
N LYS A 278 -19.68 -14.04 20.31
CA LYS A 278 -20.15 -13.36 21.53
C LYS A 278 -19.48 -11.99 21.68
N ASP A 279 -20.26 -11.00 22.09
CA ASP A 279 -19.87 -9.60 22.27
C ASP A 279 -19.44 -8.89 20.97
N GLY A 280 -19.56 -9.56 19.82
CA GLY A 280 -19.29 -9.00 18.49
C GLY A 280 -20.42 -8.12 17.96
N GLY A 281 -20.10 -7.26 16.99
CA GLY A 281 -20.99 -6.27 16.39
C GLY A 281 -20.35 -4.88 16.36
N MET A 282 -21.14 -3.83 16.14
CA MET A 282 -20.57 -2.48 16.02
C MET A 282 -20.18 -1.85 17.35
N ALA A 283 -19.16 -1.00 17.29
CA ALA A 283 -18.97 0.14 18.20
C ALA A 283 -19.30 1.43 17.47
N VAL A 284 -20.23 2.22 18.01
CA VAL A 284 -20.78 3.44 17.40
C VAL A 284 -20.55 4.62 18.31
N ARG A 285 -20.10 5.75 17.74
CA ARG A 285 -20.01 7.04 18.43
C ARG A 285 -20.89 8.07 17.75
N LEU A 286 -22.02 8.35 18.39
CA LEU A 286 -22.87 9.50 18.07
C LEU A 286 -22.55 10.63 19.05
N LYS A 287 -22.74 11.89 18.66
CA LYS A 287 -22.43 13.06 19.52
C LYS A 287 -23.14 12.93 20.88
N GLY A 288 -22.37 12.64 21.93
CA GLY A 288 -22.85 12.46 23.31
C GLY A 288 -23.40 11.06 23.66
N ALA A 289 -23.34 10.08 22.76
CA ALA A 289 -23.75 8.70 23.02
C ALA A 289 -22.79 7.70 22.38
N ARG A 290 -22.49 6.63 23.11
CA ARG A 290 -21.69 5.51 22.62
C ARG A 290 -22.47 4.22 22.78
N PHE A 291 -22.48 3.42 21.71
CA PHE A 291 -23.05 2.08 21.69
C PHE A 291 -21.91 1.12 21.39
N ILE A 292 -21.81 0.03 22.16
CA ILE A 292 -20.80 -1.00 21.95
C ILE A 292 -21.54 -2.33 22.10
N ALA A 293 -21.40 -3.22 21.13
CA ALA A 293 -22.11 -4.49 21.13
C ALA A 293 -21.94 -5.30 22.44
N SER A 294 -20.74 -5.32 23.02
CA SER A 294 -20.45 -5.95 24.33
C SER A 294 -21.28 -5.39 25.48
N ASP A 295 -21.77 -4.16 25.36
CA ASP A 295 -22.47 -3.42 26.41
C ASP A 295 -23.96 -3.27 26.10
N ALA A 296 -24.52 -4.13 25.23
CA ALA A 296 -25.89 -4.04 24.76
C ALA A 296 -26.95 -4.04 25.88
N ALA A 297 -26.64 -4.61 27.04
CA ALA A 297 -27.50 -4.55 28.23
C ALA A 297 -27.70 -3.12 28.78
N HIS A 298 -26.88 -2.15 28.39
CA HIS A 298 -26.89 -0.78 28.92
C HIS A 298 -27.54 0.26 28.00
N PHE A 299 -28.18 -0.18 26.92
CA PHE A 299 -28.98 0.65 26.03
C PHE A 299 -30.18 -0.11 25.47
N LYS A 300 -31.17 0.61 24.96
CA LYS A 300 -32.36 -0.02 24.39
C LYS A 300 -32.01 -0.59 23.01
N THR A 301 -32.29 -1.87 22.81
CA THR A 301 -32.24 -2.55 21.50
C THR A 301 -33.67 -2.78 21.01
N GLU A 302 -33.93 -2.51 19.73
CA GLU A 302 -35.25 -2.65 19.12
C GLU A 302 -35.09 -3.29 17.74
N LEU A 303 -35.69 -4.45 17.54
CA LEU A 303 -35.89 -5.03 16.22
C LEU A 303 -37.05 -4.28 15.56
N VAL A 304 -36.73 -3.38 14.65
CA VAL A 304 -37.71 -2.51 13.97
C VAL A 304 -38.56 -3.32 12.99
N LYS A 305 -37.92 -4.16 12.19
CA LYS A 305 -38.58 -5.10 11.28
C LYS A 305 -37.65 -6.25 10.92
N LYS A 306 -38.23 -7.30 10.38
CA LYS A 306 -37.54 -8.47 9.83
C LYS A 306 -38.16 -8.86 8.50
N GLU A 307 -37.34 -9.31 7.57
CA GLU A 307 -37.74 -9.79 6.24
C GLU A 307 -37.04 -11.11 6.00
N PHE A 308 -37.80 -12.17 5.72
CA PHE A 308 -37.26 -13.49 5.41
C PHE A 308 -37.77 -13.94 4.05
N LYS A 309 -36.86 -14.11 3.10
CA LYS A 309 -37.18 -14.46 1.71
C LYS A 309 -36.01 -15.21 1.08
N ASP A 310 -36.30 -16.23 0.27
CA ASP A 310 -35.29 -16.96 -0.51
C ASP A 310 -34.12 -17.52 0.34
N ASN A 311 -34.43 -18.01 1.55
CA ASN A 311 -33.45 -18.48 2.56
C ASN A 311 -32.48 -17.42 3.08
N GLU A 312 -32.78 -16.13 2.87
CA GLU A 312 -32.05 -15.00 3.44
C GLU A 312 -32.91 -14.28 4.47
N LEU A 313 -32.32 -13.97 5.62
CA LEU A 313 -32.95 -13.18 6.67
C LEU A 313 -32.31 -11.80 6.73
N THR A 314 -33.11 -10.76 6.60
CA THR A 314 -32.72 -9.38 6.87
C THR A 314 -33.42 -8.88 8.14
N THR A 315 -32.65 -8.30 9.06
CA THR A 315 -33.16 -7.66 10.27
C THR A 315 -32.73 -6.21 10.35
N PHE A 316 -33.66 -5.36 10.78
CA PHE A 316 -33.46 -3.92 10.86
C PHE A 316 -33.55 -3.51 12.32
N TRP A 317 -32.52 -2.83 12.80
CA TRP A 317 -32.32 -2.59 14.21
C TRP A 317 -32.22 -1.11 14.52
N ARG A 318 -32.67 -0.75 15.72
CA ARG A 318 -32.46 0.56 16.33
C ARG A 318 -31.88 0.40 17.73
N TRP A 319 -30.72 0.98 17.96
CA TRP A 319 -30.11 1.13 19.29
C TRP A 319 -30.36 2.53 19.82
N SER A 320 -30.82 2.68 21.06
CA SER A 320 -31.18 4.00 21.62
C SER A 320 -30.67 4.23 23.04
N ARG A 321 -30.19 5.44 23.30
CA ARG A 321 -29.78 5.93 24.62
C ARG A 321 -30.24 7.38 24.80
N GLY A 322 -31.19 7.61 25.70
CA GLY A 322 -31.88 8.89 25.80
C GLY A 322 -32.57 9.27 24.48
N LYS A 323 -32.31 10.48 23.96
CA LYS A 323 -32.86 10.97 22.68
C LYS A 323 -32.03 10.61 21.45
N ARG A 324 -30.97 9.80 21.60
CA ARG A 324 -30.09 9.40 20.50
C ARG A 324 -30.43 7.98 20.06
N SER A 325 -30.52 7.77 18.76
CA SER A 325 -30.72 6.46 18.15
C SER A 325 -29.74 6.23 17.01
N PHE A 326 -29.37 4.98 16.79
CA PHE A 326 -28.56 4.50 15.67
C PHE A 326 -29.29 3.35 14.98
N GLU A 327 -29.35 3.39 13.65
CA GLU A 327 -30.04 2.38 12.85
C GLU A 327 -29.06 1.64 11.95
N PHE A 328 -29.29 0.34 11.78
CA PHE A 328 -28.47 -0.54 10.98
C PHE A 328 -29.24 -1.78 10.55
N THR A 329 -28.66 -2.48 9.58
CA THR A 329 -29.22 -3.70 9.00
C THR A 329 -28.23 -4.84 9.19
N LEU A 330 -28.75 -6.03 9.54
CA LEU A 330 -28.00 -7.29 9.50
C LEU A 330 -28.70 -8.25 8.53
N LYS A 331 -27.95 -8.79 7.56
CA LYS A 331 -28.41 -9.81 6.61
C LYS A 331 -27.70 -11.12 6.88
N PHE A 332 -28.43 -12.22 6.88
CA PHE A 332 -27.94 -13.56 7.19
C PHE A 332 -28.30 -14.53 6.07
N SER A 333 -27.31 -15.26 5.61
CA SER A 333 -27.49 -16.38 4.68
C SER A 333 -26.49 -17.49 5.00
N MET A 334 -26.76 -18.70 4.53
CA MET A 334 -25.88 -19.85 4.74
C MET A 334 -25.51 -20.49 3.40
N TYR A 335 -24.23 -20.82 3.25
CA TYR A 335 -23.75 -21.66 2.17
C TYR A 335 -22.89 -22.77 2.75
N LYS A 336 -23.35 -24.02 2.58
CA LYS A 336 -22.80 -25.17 3.27
C LYS A 336 -22.59 -24.87 4.77
N ARG A 337 -21.39 -25.06 5.32
CA ARG A 337 -21.05 -24.76 6.72
C ARG A 337 -20.65 -23.32 7.00
N VAL A 338 -20.86 -22.39 6.04
CA VAL A 338 -20.52 -20.97 6.20
C VAL A 338 -21.77 -20.16 6.49
N LEU A 339 -21.82 -19.50 7.65
CA LEU A 339 -22.77 -18.42 7.92
C LEU A 339 -22.20 -17.10 7.41
N THR A 340 -22.93 -16.43 6.53
CA THR A 340 -22.63 -15.09 6.05
C THR A 340 -23.46 -14.08 6.85
N VAL A 341 -22.81 -13.06 7.40
CA VAL A 341 -23.44 -11.94 8.11
C VAL A 341 -23.00 -10.65 7.46
N THR A 342 -23.91 -9.95 6.78
CA THR A 342 -23.66 -8.61 6.22
C THR A 342 -24.20 -7.55 7.17
N ALA A 343 -23.38 -6.56 7.54
CA ALA A 343 -23.76 -5.45 8.40
C ALA A 343 -23.65 -4.12 7.64
N GLU A 344 -24.73 -3.33 7.66
CA GLU A 344 -24.84 -2.09 6.88
C GLU A 344 -25.45 -0.96 7.72
N SER A 345 -24.94 0.26 7.56
CA SER A 345 -25.59 1.47 8.06
C SER A 345 -25.21 2.67 7.19
N ASN A 346 -26.19 3.54 6.89
CA ASN A 346 -25.96 4.80 6.18
C ASN A 346 -25.42 5.92 7.08
N ASP A 347 -25.31 5.68 8.39
CA ASP A 347 -24.75 6.65 9.34
C ASP A 347 -23.23 6.44 9.49
N PRO A 348 -22.40 7.48 9.26
CA PRO A 348 -20.95 7.42 9.42
C PRO A 348 -20.47 7.45 10.89
N ALA A 349 -21.31 7.04 11.85
CA ALA A 349 -20.98 7.01 13.28
C ALA A 349 -20.24 5.75 13.75
N VAL A 350 -20.14 4.71 12.92
CA VAL A 350 -19.47 3.45 13.29
C VAL A 350 -17.97 3.68 13.40
N GLU A 351 -17.36 3.27 14.52
CA GLU A 351 -15.91 3.32 14.74
C GLU A 351 -15.24 1.96 14.47
N LYS A 352 -15.99 0.88 14.68
CA LYS A 352 -15.49 -0.49 14.60
C LYS A 352 -16.63 -1.48 14.36
N PHE A 353 -16.33 -2.56 13.64
CA PHE A 353 -17.14 -3.79 13.64
C PHE A 353 -16.28 -4.94 14.20
N ASP A 354 -16.65 -5.48 15.36
CA ASP A 354 -15.89 -6.53 16.06
C ASP A 354 -16.49 -7.91 15.74
N THR A 355 -15.64 -8.91 15.49
CA THR A 355 -16.10 -10.28 15.22
C THR A 355 -16.43 -11.06 16.49
N GLY A 356 -16.04 -10.56 17.67
CA GLY A 356 -16.38 -11.16 18.96
C GLY A 356 -15.59 -12.43 19.31
N TYR A 357 -16.09 -13.16 20.30
CA TYR A 357 -15.45 -14.33 20.89
C TYR A 357 -16.23 -15.61 20.60
N ALA A 358 -15.52 -16.69 20.28
CA ALA A 358 -16.03 -18.04 20.39
C ALA A 358 -16.02 -18.46 21.87
N VAL A 359 -17.20 -18.74 22.45
CA VAL A 359 -17.34 -19.15 23.85
C VAL A 359 -18.43 -20.21 24.03
N GLY A 360 -18.27 -21.09 25.02
CA GLY A 360 -19.30 -22.05 25.42
C GLY A 360 -18.75 -23.47 25.58
N SER A 361 -19.59 -24.39 26.06
CA SER A 361 -19.18 -25.77 26.38
C SER A 361 -18.69 -26.58 25.16
N GLY A 362 -19.13 -26.22 23.95
CA GLY A 362 -18.64 -26.81 22.71
C GLY A 362 -17.21 -26.41 22.32
N VAL A 363 -16.65 -25.33 22.90
CA VAL A 363 -15.29 -24.86 22.64
C VAL A 363 -14.31 -25.61 23.54
N GLN A 364 -14.13 -26.90 23.27
CA GLN A 364 -13.28 -27.79 24.07
C GLN A 364 -11.81 -27.67 23.67
N ASN A 365 -10.94 -27.39 24.65
CA ASN A 365 -9.48 -27.24 24.47
C ASN A 365 -9.08 -26.37 23.26
N PRO A 366 -9.60 -25.13 23.18
CA PRO A 366 -9.37 -24.27 22.02
C PRO A 366 -7.89 -23.88 21.91
N ARG A 367 -7.40 -23.85 20.67
CA ARG A 367 -6.07 -23.34 20.32
C ARG A 367 -6.19 -22.41 19.12
N LEU A 368 -5.49 -21.29 19.16
CA LEU A 368 -5.28 -20.44 17.99
C LEU A 368 -4.02 -20.86 17.24
N PHE A 369 -4.08 -20.83 15.91
CA PHE A 369 -2.95 -21.13 15.04
C PHE A 369 -2.99 -20.28 13.77
N THR A 370 -1.84 -20.13 13.12
CA THR A 370 -1.68 -19.45 11.83
C THR A 370 -1.53 -20.45 10.70
N VAL A 371 -1.87 -20.03 9.48
CA VAL A 371 -1.63 -20.80 8.26
C VAL A 371 -0.58 -20.10 7.42
N SER A 372 0.43 -20.84 6.96
CA SER A 372 1.52 -20.27 6.18
C SER A 372 1.00 -19.61 4.89
N TYR A 373 1.60 -18.48 4.50
CA TYR A 373 1.24 -17.69 3.31
C TYR A 373 -0.10 -16.94 3.40
N LEU A 374 -0.86 -17.10 4.48
CA LEU A 374 -1.95 -16.21 4.85
C LEU A 374 -1.39 -15.13 5.80
N ASN A 375 -0.44 -14.31 5.32
CA ASN A 375 0.25 -13.33 6.17
C ASN A 375 0.03 -11.89 5.69
N ASN A 376 0.11 -10.94 6.61
CA ASN A 376 -0.02 -9.50 6.39
C ASN A 376 1.30 -8.79 6.76
N ARG A 377 2.38 -9.17 6.10
CA ARG A 377 3.76 -8.69 6.26
C ARG A 377 4.50 -9.14 7.53
N TRP A 378 4.01 -8.72 8.69
CA TRP A 378 4.65 -8.96 9.99
C TRP A 378 3.76 -9.78 10.93
N ASP A 379 2.73 -10.40 10.37
CA ASP A 379 1.71 -11.12 11.11
C ASP A 379 0.81 -11.98 10.21
N ALA A 380 -0.14 -12.70 10.81
CA ALA A 380 -1.08 -13.57 10.12
C ALA A 380 -2.45 -13.62 10.82
N PRO A 381 -3.58 -13.66 10.10
CA PRO A 381 -4.87 -14.04 10.66
C PRO A 381 -4.76 -15.39 11.38
N GLN A 382 -5.44 -15.50 12.51
CA GLN A 382 -5.52 -16.74 13.27
C GLN A 382 -6.81 -17.50 12.93
N MET A 383 -6.75 -18.81 13.12
CA MET A 383 -7.91 -19.69 13.14
C MET A 383 -7.96 -20.42 14.47
N MET A 384 -9.13 -20.93 14.84
CA MET A 384 -9.28 -21.75 16.05
C MET A 384 -9.43 -23.22 15.67
N VAL A 385 -8.81 -24.09 16.46
CA VAL A 385 -9.05 -25.52 16.46
C VAL A 385 -9.49 -25.97 17.85
N THR A 386 -10.51 -26.82 17.91
CA THR A 386 -10.94 -27.55 19.12
C THR A 386 -10.53 -29.02 18.96
N ASP A 387 -10.85 -29.86 19.93
CA ASP A 387 -10.64 -31.31 19.78
C ASP A 387 -11.48 -31.94 18.65
N ASN A 388 -12.51 -31.23 18.15
CA ASN A 388 -13.51 -31.83 17.25
C ASN A 388 -13.68 -31.08 15.92
N PHE A 389 -13.32 -29.80 15.83
CA PHE A 389 -13.55 -28.99 14.63
C PHE A 389 -12.64 -27.76 14.55
N PHE A 390 -12.56 -27.20 13.36
CA PHE A 390 -11.90 -25.93 13.05
C PHE A 390 -12.94 -24.81 12.93
N VAL A 391 -12.53 -23.59 13.28
CA VAL A 391 -13.33 -22.38 13.14
C VAL A 391 -12.50 -21.26 12.52
N SER A 392 -13.04 -20.61 11.50
CA SER A 392 -12.52 -19.36 10.95
C SER A 392 -13.57 -18.26 11.01
N VAL A 393 -13.11 -17.03 11.23
CA VAL A 393 -13.91 -15.83 10.98
C VAL A 393 -13.11 -14.92 10.05
N PHE A 394 -13.73 -14.50 8.94
CA PHE A 394 -13.13 -13.56 8.00
C PHE A 394 -14.08 -12.42 7.66
N LEU A 395 -13.52 -11.24 7.42
CA LEU A 395 -14.21 -10.12 6.80
C LEU A 395 -13.80 -10.02 5.33
N ASP A 396 -14.77 -9.78 4.45
CA ASP A 396 -14.54 -9.74 3.01
C ASP A 396 -13.77 -8.48 2.57
N TRP A 397 -12.55 -8.69 2.09
CA TRP A 397 -11.67 -7.61 1.65
C TRP A 397 -12.07 -6.98 0.31
N TYR A 398 -13.00 -7.58 -0.45
CA TYR A 398 -13.49 -6.99 -1.70
C TYR A 398 -14.61 -5.97 -1.47
N CYS A 399 -15.35 -6.04 -0.36
CA CYS A 399 -16.55 -5.23 -0.16
C CYS A 399 -16.49 -4.27 1.05
N THR A 400 -15.57 -4.45 1.98
CA THR A 400 -15.50 -3.62 3.21
C THR A 400 -15.29 -2.12 2.94
N ASN A 401 -16.01 -1.27 3.69
CA ASN A 401 -15.81 0.19 3.71
C ASN A 401 -14.76 0.63 4.75
N SER A 402 -14.14 -0.31 5.46
CA SER A 402 -13.25 0.00 6.56
C SER A 402 -11.88 0.54 6.10
N SER A 403 -11.22 1.23 7.03
CA SER A 403 -9.89 1.79 6.81
C SER A 403 -8.79 0.76 7.02
N GLU A 404 -9.01 -0.17 7.95
CA GLU A 404 -8.09 -1.25 8.27
C GLU A 404 -8.82 -2.37 8.99
N TYR A 405 -8.26 -3.57 8.98
CA TYR A 405 -8.67 -4.58 9.93
C TYR A 405 -8.05 -4.24 11.29
N THR A 406 -8.88 -4.24 12.34
CA THR A 406 -8.37 -4.26 13.71
C THR A 406 -7.58 -5.54 13.78
N GLU A 407 -6.24 -5.48 13.88
CA GLU A 407 -5.44 -6.20 14.89
C GLU A 407 -4.03 -5.58 15.01
N GLY A 408 -3.49 -5.47 16.23
CA GLY A 408 -2.09 -5.13 16.50
C GLY A 408 -1.73 -3.71 16.97
N LYS A 409 -0.69 -3.60 17.81
CA LYS A 409 -0.18 -2.34 18.40
C LYS A 409 0.51 -1.39 17.40
N SER A 410 0.56 -1.74 16.11
CA SER A 410 1.23 -0.96 15.07
C SER A 410 0.47 -1.01 13.74
N LYS A 411 0.57 0.05 12.92
CA LYS A 411 -0.11 0.20 11.61
C LYS A 411 0.20 -0.90 10.58
N LEU A 412 1.23 -1.73 10.81
CA LEU A 412 1.74 -2.71 9.84
C LEU A 412 1.77 -4.16 10.36
N GLY A 413 1.29 -4.43 11.58
CA GLY A 413 1.32 -5.77 12.16
C GLY A 413 0.01 -6.08 12.86
N LEU A 414 -0.46 -7.33 12.74
CA LEU A 414 -1.72 -7.83 13.31
C LEU A 414 -1.63 -8.28 14.79
N LYS A 415 -0.56 -7.95 15.53
CA LYS A 415 -0.23 -8.75 16.72
C LYS A 415 -1.09 -8.33 17.91
N GLY A 416 -2.21 -9.04 18.12
CA GLY A 416 -2.94 -9.03 19.37
C GLY A 416 -4.42 -8.64 19.31
N ALA A 417 -5.18 -9.02 18.28
CA ALA A 417 -6.64 -9.05 18.45
C ALA A 417 -7.24 -10.45 18.51
N ALA A 418 -6.53 -11.45 18.00
CA ALA A 418 -6.74 -12.83 18.38
C ALA A 418 -6.22 -13.05 19.81
N VAL A 419 -7.09 -13.54 20.69
CA VAL A 419 -6.83 -13.65 22.13
C VAL A 419 -7.35 -14.99 22.62
N MET A 420 -6.47 -15.77 23.23
CA MET A 420 -6.85 -16.98 23.97
C MET A 420 -7.34 -16.61 25.37
N GLY A 421 -8.55 -17.05 25.69
CA GLY A 421 -9.00 -17.25 27.06
C GLY A 421 -8.83 -18.71 27.49
N LYS A 422 -9.27 -19.04 28.71
CA LYS A 422 -9.26 -20.42 29.22
C LYS A 422 -10.19 -21.34 28.41
N ASP A 423 -11.44 -20.88 28.22
CA ASP A 423 -12.52 -21.61 27.54
C ASP A 423 -13.17 -20.73 26.46
N SER A 424 -12.38 -19.82 25.88
CA SER A 424 -12.82 -18.87 24.86
C SER A 424 -11.67 -18.50 23.93
N ALA A 425 -12.00 -18.07 22.73
CA ALA A 425 -11.03 -17.47 21.83
C ALA A 425 -11.66 -16.34 21.02
N ARG A 426 -10.98 -15.21 20.95
CA ARG A 426 -11.20 -14.24 19.87
C ARG A 426 -10.37 -14.70 18.70
N ILE A 427 -11.03 -15.13 17.61
CA ILE A 427 -10.38 -15.74 16.45
C ILE A 427 -9.78 -14.66 15.55
N MET A 428 -10.59 -13.64 15.28
CA MET A 428 -10.23 -12.43 14.56
C MET A 428 -10.67 -11.22 15.38
N GLY A 429 -10.12 -10.06 15.05
CA GLY A 429 -10.44 -8.78 15.62
C GLY A 429 -11.70 -8.20 15.01
N GLY A 430 -11.58 -7.67 13.80
CA GLY A 430 -12.67 -7.01 13.09
C GLY A 430 -12.15 -5.89 12.19
N SER A 431 -12.99 -4.88 11.93
CA SER A 431 -12.63 -3.75 11.07
C SER A 431 -12.72 -2.41 11.82
N VAL A 432 -11.86 -1.46 11.46
CA VAL A 432 -11.81 -0.10 12.03
C VAL A 432 -12.21 0.92 10.97
N TYR A 433 -13.07 1.85 11.39
CA TYR A 433 -13.49 2.99 10.60
C TYR A 433 -12.81 4.24 11.16
N LEU A 434 -11.76 4.68 10.48
CA LEU A 434 -11.02 5.88 10.83
C LEU A 434 -11.57 7.08 10.06
N PRO A 435 -11.61 8.27 10.68
CA PRO A 435 -12.10 9.46 9.99
C PRO A 435 -11.15 9.85 8.86
N LYS A 436 -11.74 10.28 7.75
CA LYS A 436 -11.05 11.04 6.69
C LYS A 436 -10.57 12.36 7.26
N THR A 437 -9.79 13.09 6.47
CA THR A 437 -9.19 14.36 6.92
C THR A 437 -10.21 15.48 7.20
N ASP A 438 -11.45 15.38 6.73
CA ASP A 438 -12.58 16.26 7.08
C ASP A 438 -13.26 15.89 8.42
N GLY A 439 -12.83 14.80 9.05
CA GLY A 439 -13.39 14.27 10.29
C GLY A 439 -14.53 13.27 10.11
N GLN A 440 -14.99 13.02 8.88
CA GLN A 440 -16.08 12.08 8.59
C GLN A 440 -15.56 10.66 8.36
N ARG A 441 -16.23 9.66 8.90
CA ARG A 441 -15.94 8.25 8.59
C ARG A 441 -16.69 7.80 7.34
N ASN A 442 -16.34 6.63 6.85
CA ASN A 442 -17.15 5.92 5.86
C ASN A 442 -18.34 5.26 6.54
N THR A 443 -19.41 5.03 5.79
CA THR A 443 -20.58 4.29 6.23
C THR A 443 -20.24 2.81 6.41
N LEU A 444 -20.91 2.12 7.32
CA LEU A 444 -20.65 0.71 7.61
C LEU A 444 -21.08 -0.15 6.42
N HIS A 445 -20.16 -1.00 5.96
CA HIS A 445 -20.45 -2.12 5.09
C HIS A 445 -19.43 -3.22 5.36
N GLU A 446 -19.84 -4.31 6.02
CA GLU A 446 -19.02 -5.49 6.28
C GLU A 446 -19.75 -6.74 5.84
N CYS A 447 -19.03 -7.68 5.23
CA CYS A 447 -19.51 -9.04 5.01
C CYS A 447 -18.59 -9.99 5.79
N MET A 448 -19.15 -10.64 6.81
CA MET A 448 -18.45 -11.56 7.70
C MET A 448 -18.81 -13.00 7.37
N TYR A 449 -17.81 -13.87 7.27
CA TYR A 449 -17.98 -15.32 7.11
C TYR A 449 -17.56 -16.02 8.40
N ILE A 450 -18.49 -16.71 9.05
CA ILE A 450 -18.22 -17.63 10.16
C ILE A 450 -18.29 -19.05 9.58
N THR A 451 -17.19 -19.81 9.67
CA THR A 451 -17.17 -21.19 9.17
C THR A 451 -16.76 -22.15 10.27
N VAL A 452 -17.51 -23.24 10.44
CA VAL A 452 -17.21 -24.31 11.40
C VAL A 452 -17.20 -25.64 10.66
N ALA A 453 -16.04 -26.29 10.56
CA ALA A 453 -15.89 -27.51 9.76
C ALA A 453 -14.91 -28.50 10.40
N PRO A 454 -15.05 -29.81 10.12
CA PRO A 454 -14.13 -30.83 10.63
C PRO A 454 -12.76 -30.81 9.93
N GLN A 455 -12.64 -30.18 8.75
CA GLN A 455 -11.40 -30.11 7.98
C GLN A 455 -10.88 -28.68 7.85
N LEU A 456 -9.55 -28.54 7.92
CA LEU A 456 -8.86 -27.25 7.75
C LEU A 456 -9.17 -26.61 6.38
N ALA A 457 -9.14 -27.38 5.30
CA ALA A 457 -9.33 -26.87 3.94
C ALA A 457 -10.67 -26.16 3.74
N ASP A 458 -11.70 -26.54 4.50
CA ASP A 458 -13.05 -25.99 4.40
C ASP A 458 -13.21 -24.63 5.07
N ILE A 459 -12.33 -24.27 6.01
CA ILE A 459 -12.34 -22.98 6.72
C ILE A 459 -11.39 -21.95 6.09
N LEU A 460 -10.61 -22.33 5.07
CA LEU A 460 -9.69 -21.41 4.40
C LEU A 460 -10.44 -20.46 3.44
N PRO A 461 -10.12 -19.15 3.43
CA PRO A 461 -10.78 -18.21 2.55
C PRO A 461 -10.44 -18.52 1.09
N VAL A 462 -11.36 -18.19 0.17
CA VAL A 462 -11.16 -18.40 -1.27
C VAL A 462 -10.72 -17.10 -1.92
N ILE A 463 -9.62 -17.13 -2.67
CA ILE A 463 -9.15 -15.97 -3.43
C ILE A 463 -9.86 -15.98 -4.79
N ARG A 464 -10.74 -15.01 -5.02
CA ARG A 464 -11.48 -14.85 -6.28
C ARG A 464 -10.87 -13.81 -7.21
N ASN A 465 -9.56 -13.85 -7.38
CA ASN A 465 -8.88 -13.09 -8.43
C ASN A 465 -8.84 -13.91 -9.73
N PRO A 466 -8.64 -13.27 -10.90
CA PRO A 466 -8.40 -13.99 -12.14
C PRO A 466 -7.10 -14.81 -12.03
N LYS A 467 -7.04 -15.94 -12.74
CA LYS A 467 -5.78 -16.67 -12.92
C LYS A 467 -4.82 -15.85 -13.78
N SER A 468 -3.54 -15.86 -13.41
CA SER A 468 -2.46 -15.27 -14.20
C SER A 468 -2.46 -15.83 -15.63
N PRO A 469 -2.43 -14.98 -16.67
CA PRO A 469 -2.30 -15.43 -18.04
C PRO A 469 -0.90 -16.01 -18.34
N TYR A 470 0.11 -15.64 -17.55
CA TYR A 470 1.48 -16.14 -17.67
C TYR A 470 1.76 -17.36 -16.78
N TYR A 471 0.75 -17.92 -16.10
CA TYR A 471 0.91 -19.05 -15.18
C TYR A 471 1.72 -20.20 -15.77
N LYS A 472 1.40 -20.61 -17.01
CA LYS A 472 2.11 -21.71 -17.67
C LYS A 472 3.58 -21.36 -17.88
N ASP A 473 3.89 -20.14 -18.31
CA ASP A 473 5.26 -19.69 -18.52
C ASP A 473 6.02 -19.57 -17.21
N MET A 474 5.40 -18.98 -16.18
CA MET A 474 6.00 -18.80 -14.86
C MET A 474 6.29 -20.13 -14.15
N SER A 475 5.56 -21.19 -14.48
CA SER A 475 5.85 -22.52 -13.93
C SER A 475 7.08 -23.20 -14.55
N GLN A 476 7.64 -22.62 -15.62
CA GLN A 476 8.79 -23.17 -16.34
C GLN A 476 10.04 -22.30 -16.22
N VAL A 477 9.98 -21.15 -15.55
CA VAL A 477 11.14 -20.25 -15.42
C VAL A 477 11.76 -20.28 -14.05
N VAL A 478 13.08 -20.12 -14.00
CA VAL A 478 13.80 -19.79 -12.77
C VAL A 478 13.79 -18.27 -12.59
N ALA A 479 13.37 -17.80 -11.43
CA ALA A 479 13.41 -16.38 -11.09
C ALA A 479 14.81 -15.98 -10.60
N CYS A 480 15.40 -14.97 -11.23
CA CYS A 480 16.77 -14.54 -10.94
C CYS A 480 16.83 -13.04 -10.62
N THR A 481 17.32 -12.72 -9.42
CA THR A 481 17.60 -11.35 -8.99
C THR A 481 19.08 -11.04 -9.14
N ARG A 482 19.42 -10.04 -9.95
CA ARG A 482 20.77 -9.46 -10.00
C ARG A 482 20.84 -8.19 -9.15
N GLN A 483 20.91 -8.36 -7.82
CA GLN A 483 20.84 -7.24 -6.87
C GLN A 483 22.03 -6.27 -6.99
N TYR A 484 23.24 -6.81 -7.17
CA TYR A 484 24.48 -6.05 -7.18
C TYR A 484 25.20 -6.02 -8.53
N ALA A 485 24.55 -6.45 -9.62
CA ALA A 485 25.07 -6.26 -10.97
C ALA A 485 24.99 -4.78 -11.39
N LEU A 486 25.74 -4.41 -12.45
CA LEU A 486 25.69 -3.08 -13.07
C LEU A 486 25.94 -1.94 -12.06
N GLN A 487 27.10 -1.90 -11.42
CA GLN A 487 27.48 -0.89 -10.42
C GLN A 487 28.48 0.14 -10.95
N GLY A 488 29.16 -0.17 -12.06
CA GLY A 488 30.09 0.76 -12.69
C GLY A 488 30.41 0.40 -14.14
N LYS A 489 31.36 1.14 -14.70
CA LYS A 489 31.82 0.96 -16.08
C LYS A 489 32.37 -0.45 -16.31
N GLY A 490 32.03 -1.03 -17.45
CA GLY A 490 32.47 -2.38 -17.85
C GLY A 490 31.62 -3.52 -17.28
N ASP A 491 30.66 -3.23 -16.40
CA ASP A 491 29.79 -4.29 -15.85
C ASP A 491 28.77 -4.82 -16.87
N ILE A 492 28.43 -4.06 -17.93
CA ILE A 492 27.50 -4.50 -18.98
C ILE A 492 28.07 -5.73 -19.70
N GLU A 493 29.30 -5.67 -20.18
CA GLU A 493 29.92 -6.80 -20.90
C GLU A 493 30.08 -8.02 -19.99
N ARG A 494 30.48 -7.82 -18.73
CA ARG A 494 30.56 -8.91 -17.74
C ARG A 494 29.22 -9.57 -17.50
N GLU A 495 28.15 -8.79 -17.45
CA GLU A 495 26.79 -9.31 -17.28
C GLU A 495 26.36 -10.10 -18.52
N LEU A 496 26.65 -9.60 -19.73
CA LEU A 496 26.36 -10.30 -20.97
C LEU A 496 27.17 -11.60 -21.09
N GLU A 497 28.47 -11.58 -20.81
CA GLU A 497 29.32 -12.76 -20.79
C GLU A 497 28.79 -13.82 -19.81
N PHE A 498 28.39 -13.40 -18.61
CA PHE A 498 27.73 -14.27 -17.64
C PHE A 498 26.48 -14.94 -18.24
N TRP A 499 25.58 -14.18 -18.87
CA TRP A 499 24.35 -14.74 -19.43
C TRP A 499 24.56 -15.54 -20.71
N ARG A 500 25.57 -15.22 -21.52
CA ARG A 500 25.99 -16.05 -22.66
C ARG A 500 26.44 -17.42 -22.17
N ASN A 501 27.24 -17.46 -21.10
CA ASN A 501 27.70 -18.71 -20.49
C ASN A 501 26.51 -19.50 -19.91
N MET A 502 25.64 -18.86 -19.13
CA MET A 502 24.43 -19.51 -18.60
C MET A 502 23.56 -20.09 -19.72
N HIS A 503 23.35 -19.33 -20.80
CA HIS A 503 22.59 -19.80 -21.96
C HIS A 503 23.27 -20.98 -22.66
N ALA A 504 24.60 -20.95 -22.82
CA ALA A 504 25.37 -22.06 -23.40
C ALA A 504 25.28 -23.35 -22.56
N TYR A 505 25.12 -23.23 -21.24
CA TYR A 505 24.83 -24.36 -20.34
C TYR A 505 23.36 -24.80 -20.34
N GLY A 506 22.49 -24.18 -21.16
CA GLY A 506 21.08 -24.50 -21.28
C GLY A 506 20.16 -23.75 -20.30
N ALA A 507 20.68 -22.78 -19.53
CA ALA A 507 19.92 -22.01 -18.56
C ALA A 507 19.26 -20.76 -19.18
N GLY A 508 18.44 -20.96 -20.21
CA GLY A 508 17.71 -19.88 -20.91
C GLY A 508 16.29 -19.61 -20.38
N ASP A 509 15.66 -20.58 -19.71
CA ASP A 509 14.31 -20.43 -19.13
C ASP A 509 14.36 -19.66 -17.80
N VAL A 510 14.73 -18.38 -17.88
CA VAL A 510 14.95 -17.51 -16.73
C VAL A 510 14.08 -16.26 -16.84
N PHE A 511 13.50 -15.84 -15.71
CA PHE A 511 13.01 -14.48 -15.51
C PHE A 511 14.05 -13.69 -14.71
N LEU A 512 14.86 -12.92 -15.44
CA LEU A 512 15.89 -12.05 -14.93
C LEU A 512 15.33 -10.69 -14.53
N ARG A 513 15.68 -10.21 -13.33
CA ARG A 513 15.47 -8.80 -12.95
C ARG A 513 16.72 -8.13 -12.39
N PHE A 514 16.88 -6.85 -12.69
CA PHE A 514 17.89 -5.98 -12.09
C PHE A 514 17.30 -5.13 -10.97
N HIS A 515 18.02 -4.96 -9.86
CA HIS A 515 17.55 -4.13 -8.74
C HIS A 515 17.63 -2.62 -9.05
N GLY A 516 16.78 -1.82 -8.38
CA GLY A 516 16.39 -0.46 -8.79
C GLY A 516 17.45 0.63 -8.94
N GLY A 517 18.72 0.40 -8.63
CA GLY A 517 19.76 1.44 -8.70
C GLY A 517 20.02 2.00 -10.11
N LYS A 518 19.54 1.33 -11.18
CA LYS A 518 19.98 1.59 -12.56
C LYS A 518 19.20 2.69 -13.26
N PHE A 519 17.95 2.87 -12.87
CA PHE A 519 17.03 3.88 -13.41
C PHE A 519 16.64 4.90 -12.34
N ARG A 520 17.43 5.05 -11.29
CA ARG A 520 17.17 6.05 -10.25
C ARG A 520 18.03 7.30 -10.38
N MET A 521 18.95 7.33 -11.35
CA MET A 521 19.84 8.46 -11.60
C MET A 521 19.65 9.00 -13.03
N PRO A 522 19.58 10.34 -13.21
CA PRO A 522 19.59 11.35 -12.15
C PRO A 522 18.28 11.33 -11.34
N MET A 523 18.37 11.39 -10.01
CA MET A 523 17.22 11.35 -9.07
C MET A 523 16.13 12.39 -9.39
N ALA A 524 16.54 13.48 -10.02
CA ALA A 524 15.70 14.61 -10.36
C ALA A 524 14.73 14.33 -11.54
N SER A 525 14.99 13.28 -12.30
CA SER A 525 14.16 12.84 -13.44
C SER A 525 13.16 11.73 -13.08
N GLN A 526 13.08 11.32 -11.80
CA GLN A 526 12.31 10.16 -11.39
C GLN A 526 10.81 10.37 -11.51
N ARG A 527 10.13 9.50 -12.27
CA ARG A 527 8.67 9.31 -12.32
C ARG A 527 8.36 7.92 -11.80
N LEU A 528 7.50 7.81 -10.78
CA LEU A 528 7.27 6.54 -10.06
C LEU A 528 8.59 5.83 -9.73
N ASN A 529 9.53 6.60 -9.14
CA ASN A 529 10.85 6.15 -8.72
C ASN A 529 11.79 5.67 -9.86
N ARG A 530 11.53 6.06 -11.12
CA ARG A 530 12.32 5.69 -12.29
C ARG A 530 12.58 6.84 -13.24
N SER A 531 13.75 6.86 -13.84
CA SER A 531 14.17 7.80 -14.88
C SER A 531 14.01 7.17 -16.26
N LEU A 532 13.72 7.98 -17.28
CA LEU A 532 13.93 7.57 -18.67
C LEU A 532 15.41 7.42 -19.00
N GLU A 533 16.31 8.03 -18.24
CA GLU A 533 17.75 7.98 -18.45
C GLU A 533 18.38 6.84 -17.66
N PHE A 534 19.22 6.06 -18.34
CA PHE A 534 20.05 5.04 -17.71
C PHE A 534 21.18 5.71 -16.94
N ASN A 535 21.60 5.07 -15.84
CA ASN A 535 22.69 5.59 -15.02
C ASN A 535 24.01 5.63 -15.81
N LYS A 536 24.42 6.85 -16.17
CA LYS A 536 25.63 7.15 -16.96
C LYS A 536 26.95 6.71 -16.32
N ASN A 537 26.96 6.40 -15.01
CA ASN A 537 28.15 5.80 -14.37
C ASN A 537 28.36 4.34 -14.79
N ILE A 538 27.33 3.69 -15.33
CA ILE A 538 27.37 2.30 -15.82
C ILE A 538 27.60 2.31 -17.34
N GLY A 539 26.75 3.04 -18.08
CA GLY A 539 26.78 3.11 -19.54
C GLY A 539 25.79 4.14 -20.09
N SER A 540 25.71 4.23 -21.42
CA SER A 540 24.75 5.06 -22.15
C SER A 540 23.35 4.42 -22.25
N ASN A 541 22.36 5.17 -22.73
CA ASN A 541 21.03 4.62 -22.99
C ASN A 541 21.10 3.57 -24.12
N GLU A 542 21.98 3.79 -25.09
CA GLU A 542 22.30 2.88 -26.19
C GLU A 542 22.84 1.56 -25.63
N ASP A 543 23.86 1.61 -24.76
CA ASP A 543 24.43 0.39 -24.15
C ASP A 543 23.36 -0.42 -23.41
N MET A 544 22.43 0.26 -22.72
CA MET A 544 21.34 -0.40 -22.02
C MET A 544 20.30 -1.02 -22.97
N ARG A 545 19.98 -0.36 -24.09
CA ARG A 545 19.11 -0.92 -25.13
C ARG A 545 19.72 -2.17 -25.75
N ASP A 546 21.00 -2.10 -26.07
CA ASP A 546 21.73 -3.20 -26.71
C ASP A 546 21.83 -4.38 -25.75
N MET A 547 22.15 -4.12 -24.47
CA MET A 547 22.15 -5.15 -23.42
C MET A 547 20.78 -5.83 -23.27
N VAL A 548 19.68 -5.06 -23.19
CA VAL A 548 18.33 -5.66 -23.06
C VAL A 548 17.96 -6.45 -24.30
N THR A 549 18.31 -5.96 -25.49
CA THR A 549 18.07 -6.65 -26.77
C THR A 549 18.79 -8.00 -26.78
N GLU A 550 20.05 -8.03 -26.38
CA GLU A 550 20.82 -9.27 -26.32
C GLU A 550 20.29 -10.21 -25.22
N LEU A 551 20.02 -9.71 -24.01
CA LEU A 551 19.49 -10.53 -22.92
C LEU A 551 18.18 -11.22 -23.31
N LYS A 552 17.32 -10.60 -24.12
CA LYS A 552 16.09 -11.24 -24.63
C LYS A 552 16.35 -12.42 -25.56
N THR A 553 17.55 -12.55 -26.11
CA THR A 553 17.99 -13.75 -26.86
C THR A 553 18.55 -14.84 -25.96
N LEU A 554 19.04 -14.46 -24.76
CA LEU A 554 19.71 -15.35 -23.82
C LEU A 554 18.75 -15.90 -22.75
N VAL A 555 17.78 -15.11 -22.30
CA VAL A 555 16.81 -15.46 -21.27
C VAL A 555 15.37 -15.20 -21.72
N LYS A 556 14.43 -15.98 -21.19
CA LYS A 556 13.00 -15.89 -21.55
C LYS A 556 12.37 -14.54 -21.19
N TYR A 557 12.63 -14.03 -19.98
CA TYR A 557 12.13 -12.73 -19.53
C TYR A 557 13.23 -11.92 -18.87
N VAL A 558 13.24 -10.62 -19.17
CA VAL A 558 14.15 -9.64 -18.57
C VAL A 558 13.34 -8.41 -18.19
N GLY A 559 13.42 -8.04 -16.91
CA GLY A 559 12.61 -6.98 -16.34
C GLY A 559 13.40 -5.98 -15.49
N PRO A 560 12.99 -4.70 -15.48
CA PRO A 560 13.53 -3.71 -14.58
C PRO A 560 12.87 -3.84 -13.20
N TYR A 561 13.52 -3.25 -12.20
CA TYR A 561 12.87 -2.95 -10.93
C TYR A 561 12.03 -1.69 -11.07
N GLU A 562 10.82 -1.74 -10.51
CA GLU A 562 9.86 -0.65 -10.43
C GLU A 562 9.30 -0.53 -9.01
N ASP A 563 9.04 0.69 -8.53
CA ASP A 563 8.27 0.92 -7.32
C ASP A 563 7.28 2.06 -7.57
N ASN A 564 6.02 1.69 -7.74
CA ASN A 564 4.95 2.61 -8.11
C ASN A 564 4.35 3.32 -6.89
N ARG A 565 4.92 3.12 -5.70
CA ARG A 565 4.44 3.74 -4.46
C ARG A 565 5.21 5.01 -4.11
N ILE A 566 6.32 5.30 -4.77
CA ILE A 566 7.22 6.40 -4.42
C ILE A 566 7.28 7.43 -5.53
N MET A 567 7.14 8.70 -5.16
CA MET A 567 7.25 9.83 -6.06
C MET A 567 8.23 10.85 -5.49
N SER A 568 9.20 11.25 -6.32
CA SER A 568 10.14 12.32 -5.98
C SER A 568 9.47 13.69 -6.13
N PRO A 569 9.65 14.65 -5.21
CA PRO A 569 9.24 16.05 -5.42
C PRO A 569 9.90 16.72 -6.64
N LEU A 570 11.01 16.16 -7.14
CA LEU A 570 11.67 16.60 -8.36
C LEU A 570 11.01 16.05 -9.64
N ASN A 571 10.11 15.07 -9.52
CA ASN A 571 9.36 14.55 -10.68
C ASN A 571 8.64 15.70 -11.38
N LEU A 572 8.80 15.85 -12.69
CA LEU A 572 8.11 16.86 -13.50
C LEU A 572 6.57 16.82 -13.31
N GLU A 573 6.03 15.62 -13.11
CA GLU A 573 4.59 15.38 -12.91
C GLU A 573 4.15 15.46 -11.43
N PHE A 574 5.06 15.77 -10.49
CA PHE A 574 4.73 15.88 -9.09
C PHE A 574 3.64 16.93 -8.84
N LYS A 575 2.60 16.52 -8.12
CA LYS A 575 1.58 17.40 -7.56
C LYS A 575 1.39 17.07 -6.09
N TYR A 576 1.16 18.08 -5.25
CA TYR A 576 0.92 17.84 -3.83
C TYR A 576 -0.35 17.02 -3.62
N ALA A 577 -1.35 17.19 -4.49
CA ALA A 577 -2.58 16.39 -4.48
C ALA A 577 -2.36 14.89 -4.74
N TYR A 578 -1.22 14.47 -5.30
CA TYR A 578 -0.91 13.05 -5.55
C TYR A 578 -0.29 12.37 -4.33
N VAL A 579 -0.03 13.11 -3.25
CA VAL A 579 0.55 12.57 -2.03
C VAL A 579 -0.58 12.13 -1.11
N PRO A 580 -0.63 10.85 -0.69
CA PRO A 580 -1.67 10.40 0.21
C PRO A 580 -1.47 11.02 1.59
N LEU A 581 -2.56 11.17 2.32
CA LEU A 581 -2.56 11.79 3.64
C LEU A 581 -2.81 10.76 4.72
N TRP A 582 -2.20 10.98 5.88
CA TRP A 582 -2.63 10.38 7.13
C TRP A 582 -3.92 11.03 7.64
N ARG A 583 -4.61 10.33 8.54
CA ARG A 583 -5.83 10.81 9.21
C ARG A 583 -5.70 12.16 9.93
N ASP A 584 -4.48 12.56 10.32
CA ASP A 584 -4.20 13.84 10.96
C ASP A 584 -3.90 14.97 9.95
N GLY A 585 -3.96 14.66 8.64
CA GLY A 585 -3.68 15.58 7.55
C GLY A 585 -2.22 15.66 7.14
N THR A 586 -1.31 14.93 7.82
CA THR A 586 0.11 14.93 7.44
C THR A 586 0.37 14.08 6.19
N CYS A 587 1.34 14.49 5.37
CA CYS A 587 1.71 13.75 4.16
C CYS A 587 2.31 12.38 4.49
N PHE A 588 1.98 11.37 3.69
CA PHE A 588 2.55 10.04 3.82
C PHE A 588 4.00 10.03 3.29
N PRO A 589 5.02 9.77 4.14
CA PRO A 589 6.40 9.65 3.66
C PRO A 589 6.56 8.48 2.68
N GLY A 590 7.43 8.65 1.68
CA GLY A 590 7.94 7.55 0.87
C GLY A 590 9.28 7.04 1.41
N TYR A 591 9.91 6.14 0.67
CA TYR A 591 11.31 5.79 0.94
C TYR A 591 12.23 6.93 0.48
N ASP A 592 13.29 7.19 1.24
CA ASP A 592 14.25 8.28 1.04
C ASP A 592 13.64 9.69 0.95
N ASN A 593 14.00 10.51 -0.05
CA ASN A 593 13.43 11.85 -0.27
C ASN A 593 12.08 11.82 -0.98
N GLY A 594 11.56 10.63 -1.28
CA GLY A 594 10.28 10.46 -1.92
C GLY A 594 9.13 10.72 -0.96
N LEU A 595 8.00 11.12 -1.53
CA LEU A 595 6.70 11.02 -0.91
C LEU A 595 6.01 9.77 -1.43
N SER A 596 5.08 9.22 -0.65
CA SER A 596 4.25 8.14 -1.18
C SER A 596 3.36 8.69 -2.30
N CYS A 597 3.04 7.84 -3.27
CA CYS A 597 2.07 8.10 -4.32
C CYS A 597 0.70 7.59 -3.88
N ALA A 598 -0.34 8.40 -4.00
CA ALA A 598 -1.69 8.00 -3.65
C ALA A 598 -2.13 6.87 -4.60
N PRO A 599 -2.68 5.75 -4.09
CA PRO A 599 -3.04 4.60 -4.92
C PRO A 599 -3.91 4.97 -6.13
N SER A 600 -4.88 5.86 -5.91
CA SER A 600 -5.80 6.38 -6.92
C SER A 600 -5.14 7.17 -8.07
N THR A 601 -3.86 7.54 -7.94
CA THR A 601 -3.11 8.32 -8.93
C THR A 601 -2.07 7.49 -9.70
N ILE A 602 -1.81 6.27 -9.25
CA ILE A 602 -0.76 5.41 -9.83
C ILE A 602 -1.02 5.14 -11.31
N ASP A 603 -2.27 4.78 -11.65
CA ASP A 603 -2.67 4.49 -13.03
C ASP A 603 -2.40 5.67 -13.98
N LEU A 604 -2.73 6.90 -13.56
CA LEU A 604 -2.51 8.11 -14.36
C LEU A 604 -1.02 8.28 -14.68
N LEU A 605 -0.16 8.14 -13.68
CA LEU A 605 1.28 8.28 -13.84
C LEU A 605 1.88 7.14 -14.66
N GLN A 606 1.39 5.90 -14.49
CA GLN A 606 1.82 4.76 -15.29
C GLN A 606 1.45 4.90 -16.76
N LYS A 607 0.23 5.33 -17.07
CA LYS A 607 -0.26 5.56 -18.45
C LYS A 607 0.66 6.51 -19.21
N GLU A 608 1.18 7.53 -18.54
CA GLU A 608 2.05 8.55 -19.14
C GLU A 608 3.52 8.09 -19.26
N PHE A 609 4.05 7.41 -18.25
CA PHE A 609 5.48 7.07 -18.17
C PHE A 609 5.82 5.66 -18.69
N SER A 610 5.11 4.63 -18.24
CA SER A 610 5.53 3.23 -18.44
C SER A 610 5.65 2.83 -19.91
N PRO A 611 4.71 3.18 -20.82
CA PRO A 611 4.86 2.86 -22.24
C PRO A 611 6.12 3.47 -22.88
N LYS A 612 6.48 4.71 -22.51
CA LYS A 612 7.69 5.38 -23.03
C LYS A 612 8.96 4.68 -22.55
N PHE A 613 8.97 4.27 -21.28
CA PHE A 613 10.08 3.55 -20.69
C PHE A 613 10.28 2.16 -21.33
N VAL A 614 9.18 1.41 -21.51
CA VAL A 614 9.21 0.10 -22.19
C VAL A 614 9.66 0.26 -23.64
N ALA A 615 9.10 1.22 -24.39
CA ALA A 615 9.50 1.47 -25.78
C ALA A 615 10.96 1.90 -25.91
N LYS A 616 11.50 2.65 -24.94
CA LYS A 616 12.89 3.10 -24.96
C LYS A 616 13.88 1.95 -24.81
N TYR A 617 13.61 0.95 -23.96
CA TYR A 617 14.59 -0.11 -23.64
C TYR A 617 14.23 -1.50 -24.13
N GLY A 618 12.98 -1.76 -24.52
CA GLY A 618 12.56 -3.03 -25.11
C GLY A 618 12.30 -4.17 -24.10
N TRP A 619 12.14 -3.86 -22.81
CA TRP A 619 11.81 -4.82 -21.75
C TRP A 619 10.60 -5.69 -22.08
N ASN A 620 10.56 -6.93 -21.57
CA ASN A 620 9.46 -7.87 -21.80
C ASN A 620 8.90 -8.49 -20.50
N ALA A 621 9.23 -7.92 -19.34
CA ALA A 621 8.69 -8.28 -18.03
C ALA A 621 9.00 -7.17 -17.01
N CYS A 622 8.45 -7.24 -15.79
CA CYS A 622 8.66 -6.22 -14.76
C CYS A 622 8.67 -6.78 -13.34
N TYR A 623 9.54 -6.26 -12.47
CA TYR A 623 9.47 -6.46 -11.02
C TYR A 623 8.84 -5.23 -10.35
N MET A 624 7.62 -5.36 -9.83
CA MET A 624 6.89 -4.33 -9.09
C MET A 624 7.12 -4.50 -7.59
N ASP A 625 8.00 -3.69 -7.01
CA ASP A 625 8.39 -3.80 -5.61
C ASP A 625 7.26 -3.47 -4.65
N GLU A 626 7.28 -4.13 -3.50
CA GLU A 626 6.44 -3.90 -2.33
C GLU A 626 4.91 -4.01 -2.49
N VAL A 627 4.37 -4.15 -3.71
CA VAL A 627 2.92 -4.29 -3.96
C VAL A 627 2.36 -5.46 -3.18
N THR A 628 3.02 -6.61 -3.29
CA THR A 628 2.61 -7.82 -2.58
C THR A 628 3.12 -7.89 -1.15
N ASN A 629 4.07 -7.04 -0.73
CA ASN A 629 4.63 -7.02 0.64
C ASN A 629 3.76 -6.32 1.67
N THR A 630 2.98 -5.33 1.24
CA THR A 630 2.21 -4.49 2.15
C THR A 630 0.72 -4.83 2.07
N PRO A 631 0.05 -5.10 3.20
CA PRO A 631 -1.40 -5.30 3.17
C PRO A 631 -2.14 -4.01 2.75
N PRO A 632 -3.34 -4.09 2.15
CA PRO A 632 -4.02 -2.94 1.57
C PRO A 632 -4.21 -1.75 2.53
N TRP A 633 -4.43 -2.01 3.82
CA TRP A 633 -4.62 -0.93 4.81
C TRP A 633 -3.36 -0.13 5.12
N GLY A 634 -2.17 -0.68 4.83
CA GLY A 634 -0.90 0.01 5.01
C GLY A 634 -0.70 1.20 4.05
N LEU A 635 -1.54 1.32 3.01
CA LEU A 635 -1.40 2.30 1.93
C LEU A 635 -2.63 3.20 1.76
N VAL A 636 -3.53 3.22 2.75
CA VAL A 636 -4.79 3.97 2.68
C VAL A 636 -4.55 5.47 2.69
N ASN A 637 -5.12 6.15 1.69
CA ASN A 637 -5.20 7.60 1.63
C ASN A 637 -6.40 8.10 2.46
N TYR A 638 -6.20 9.07 3.34
CA TYR A 638 -7.26 9.68 4.15
C TYR A 638 -7.76 11.03 3.62
N ASP A 639 -7.24 11.52 2.49
CA ASP A 639 -7.69 12.77 1.87
C ASP A 639 -9.17 12.68 1.48
N TYR A 640 -10.02 13.42 2.18
CA TYR A 640 -11.47 13.38 2.00
C TYR A 640 -11.96 13.70 0.58
N ARG A 641 -11.11 14.33 -0.24
CA ARG A 641 -11.41 14.66 -1.64
C ARG A 641 -11.40 13.41 -2.53
N ASP A 642 -10.69 12.35 -2.12
CA ASP A 642 -10.63 11.08 -2.85
C ASP A 642 -11.90 10.25 -2.55
N PRO A 643 -12.70 9.85 -3.55
CA PRO A 643 -13.85 8.98 -3.32
C PRO A 643 -13.50 7.64 -2.66
N GLY A 644 -12.25 7.19 -2.83
CA GLY A 644 -11.70 5.99 -2.24
C GLY A 644 -11.16 6.17 -0.81
N ALA A 645 -11.23 7.37 -0.24
CA ALA A 645 -10.55 7.72 0.99
C ALA A 645 -10.97 6.88 2.20
N ALA A 646 -10.00 6.58 3.07
CA ALA A 646 -10.16 5.80 4.29
C ALA A 646 -10.78 4.40 4.05
N MET A 647 -10.66 3.84 2.83
CA MET A 647 -11.13 2.50 2.47
C MET A 647 -9.98 1.66 1.92
N HIS A 648 -9.63 0.56 2.61
CA HIS A 648 -8.56 -0.31 2.12
C HIS A 648 -8.97 -1.15 0.90
N ARG A 649 -10.27 -1.35 0.65
CA ARG A 649 -10.73 -1.95 -0.63
C ARG A 649 -10.37 -1.10 -1.86
N SER A 650 -10.27 0.23 -1.70
CA SER A 650 -9.91 1.12 -2.80
C SER A 650 -8.46 0.89 -3.20
N VAL A 651 -7.59 0.73 -2.21
CA VAL A 651 -6.18 0.34 -2.41
C VAL A 651 -6.08 -0.99 -3.15
N LEU A 652 -6.86 -2.00 -2.74
CA LEU A 652 -6.93 -3.30 -3.42
C LEU A 652 -7.27 -3.15 -4.90
N ARG A 653 -8.25 -2.30 -5.24
CA ARG A 653 -8.62 -2.06 -6.65
C ARG A 653 -7.56 -1.29 -7.42
N ASP A 654 -7.03 -0.21 -6.84
CA ASP A 654 -6.06 0.66 -7.50
C ASP A 654 -4.74 -0.08 -7.83
N TYR A 655 -4.22 -0.89 -6.91
CA TYR A 655 -2.98 -1.66 -7.15
C TYR A 655 -3.17 -2.86 -8.09
N ALA A 656 -4.36 -3.48 -8.09
CA ALA A 656 -4.64 -4.53 -9.05
C ALA A 656 -4.79 -3.96 -10.48
N LEU A 657 -5.46 -2.81 -10.64
CA LEU A 657 -5.49 -2.08 -11.92
C LEU A 657 -4.07 -1.76 -12.39
N SER A 658 -3.26 -1.20 -11.48
CA SER A 658 -1.84 -0.93 -11.72
C SER A 658 -1.10 -2.19 -12.21
N SER A 659 -1.24 -3.32 -11.54
CA SER A 659 -0.58 -4.58 -11.94
C SER A 659 -1.02 -5.07 -13.33
N MET A 660 -2.32 -4.98 -13.65
CA MET A 660 -2.85 -5.35 -14.97
C MET A 660 -2.38 -4.40 -16.09
N ASN A 661 -2.29 -3.10 -15.80
CA ASN A 661 -1.73 -2.12 -16.72
C ASN A 661 -0.26 -2.39 -17.01
N MET A 662 0.53 -2.67 -15.98
CA MET A 662 1.94 -2.98 -16.15
C MET A 662 2.14 -4.23 -17.01
N ARG A 663 1.34 -5.29 -16.78
CA ARG A 663 1.32 -6.48 -17.63
C ARG A 663 1.06 -6.14 -19.10
N LYS A 664 0.10 -5.24 -19.35
CA LYS A 664 -0.24 -4.75 -20.70
C LYS A 664 0.91 -3.95 -21.32
N TYR A 665 1.51 -3.02 -20.58
CA TYR A 665 2.57 -2.15 -21.12
C TYR A 665 3.84 -2.90 -21.45
N TYR A 666 4.24 -3.84 -20.59
CA TYR A 666 5.42 -4.68 -20.82
C TYR A 666 5.16 -5.82 -21.82
N ASN A 667 3.88 -6.12 -22.08
CA ASN A 667 3.45 -7.32 -22.80
C ASN A 667 4.16 -8.58 -22.23
N GLY A 668 4.11 -8.70 -20.90
CA GLY A 668 4.94 -9.66 -20.18
C GLY A 668 4.53 -9.87 -18.72
N PRO A 669 5.13 -10.87 -18.04
CA PRO A 669 4.80 -11.22 -16.67
C PRO A 669 5.27 -10.17 -15.67
N ILE A 670 4.55 -10.09 -14.55
CA ILE A 670 4.83 -9.20 -13.42
C ILE A 670 5.20 -10.02 -12.17
N TRP A 671 6.33 -9.65 -11.58
CA TRP A 671 6.86 -10.23 -10.33
C TRP A 671 6.84 -9.20 -9.19
N SER A 672 6.51 -9.59 -7.96
CA SER A 672 6.59 -8.72 -6.78
C SER A 672 7.17 -9.44 -5.53
N GLU A 673 7.24 -8.71 -4.41
CA GLU A 673 8.04 -9.01 -3.21
C GLU A 673 7.45 -10.09 -2.26
N GLY A 674 6.22 -10.56 -2.46
CA GLY A 674 5.61 -11.61 -1.63
C GLY A 674 5.14 -11.14 -0.25
N ASN A 675 5.05 -12.03 0.74
CA ASN A 675 4.67 -11.75 2.14
C ASN A 675 3.18 -11.43 2.44
N ALA A 676 2.59 -10.40 1.81
CA ALA A 676 1.13 -10.14 1.85
C ALA A 676 0.44 -10.50 0.51
N MET A 677 0.98 -11.53 -0.15
CA MET A 677 0.68 -11.85 -1.55
C MET A 677 -0.77 -12.29 -1.83
N TYR A 678 -1.48 -12.84 -0.86
CA TYR A 678 -2.77 -13.49 -1.11
C TYR A 678 -3.87 -12.52 -1.55
N PHE A 679 -3.78 -11.23 -1.21
CA PHE A 679 -4.69 -10.21 -1.72
C PHE A 679 -4.57 -10.04 -3.25
N TRP A 680 -3.39 -10.30 -3.77
CA TRP A 680 -2.98 -9.97 -5.13
C TRP A 680 -2.76 -11.21 -6.00
N ALA A 681 -2.93 -12.40 -5.43
CA ALA A 681 -2.65 -13.65 -6.13
C ALA A 681 -3.46 -13.71 -7.44
N GLY A 682 -2.78 -13.84 -8.58
CA GLY A 682 -3.40 -13.89 -9.91
C GLY A 682 -3.58 -12.53 -10.60
N THR A 683 -3.62 -11.41 -9.85
CA THR A 683 -3.47 -10.08 -10.46
C THR A 683 -2.01 -9.81 -10.84
N LEU A 684 -1.07 -10.47 -10.16
CA LEU A 684 0.33 -10.66 -10.57
C LEU A 684 0.60 -12.09 -11.04
N ASP A 685 1.80 -12.32 -11.58
CA ASP A 685 2.19 -13.59 -12.20
C ASP A 685 3.16 -14.40 -11.32
N LEU A 686 3.95 -13.71 -10.49
CA LEU A 686 5.00 -14.29 -9.66
C LEU A 686 5.25 -13.46 -8.38
N ASP A 687 5.59 -14.12 -7.27
CA ASP A 687 5.97 -13.48 -5.99
C ASP A 687 7.05 -14.27 -5.24
N TYR A 688 7.78 -13.64 -4.32
CA TYR A 688 8.59 -14.40 -3.35
C TYR A 688 7.70 -15.22 -2.40
N GLY A 689 8.05 -16.50 -2.23
CA GLY A 689 7.39 -17.44 -1.34
C GLY A 689 7.74 -17.26 0.12
N GLN A 690 7.53 -16.06 0.65
CA GLN A 690 7.84 -15.73 2.03
C GLN A 690 6.65 -15.96 2.95
N SER A 691 6.85 -16.75 4.00
CA SER A 691 5.87 -16.91 5.09
C SER A 691 6.15 -15.98 6.28
N ASN A 692 7.32 -15.33 6.35
CA ASN A 692 7.79 -14.50 7.46
C ASN A 692 7.71 -15.10 8.88
N GLU A 693 7.37 -16.38 8.99
CA GLU A 693 7.32 -17.17 10.21
C GLU A 693 8.20 -18.41 10.04
N PRO A 694 9.53 -18.25 9.89
CA PRO A 694 10.44 -19.36 9.54
C PRO A 694 10.55 -20.44 10.64
N LYS A 695 10.02 -20.16 11.85
CA LYS A 695 10.00 -21.09 12.98
C LYS A 695 8.66 -21.80 13.14
N ALA A 696 7.61 -21.39 12.42
CA ALA A 696 6.31 -22.03 12.50
C ALA A 696 6.29 -23.35 11.71
N VAL A 697 5.48 -24.31 12.16
CA VAL A 697 5.21 -25.53 11.38
C VAL A 697 4.54 -25.10 10.05
N PRO A 698 5.06 -25.53 8.89
CA PRO A 698 4.53 -25.09 7.61
C PRO A 698 3.16 -25.75 7.34
N LEU A 699 2.09 -24.95 7.42
CA LEU A 699 0.74 -25.34 6.97
C LEU A 699 0.49 -24.72 5.60
N VAL A 700 0.78 -25.49 4.54
CA VAL A 700 0.85 -24.98 3.16
C VAL A 700 -0.45 -25.12 2.36
N ASP A 701 -1.50 -25.68 2.96
CA ASP A 701 -2.81 -25.90 2.33
C ASP A 701 -3.35 -24.64 1.64
N PHE A 702 -3.24 -23.48 2.28
CA PHE A 702 -3.69 -22.22 1.70
C PHE A 702 -2.90 -21.86 0.43
N LYS A 703 -1.57 -21.98 0.47
CA LYS A 703 -0.73 -21.76 -0.71
C LYS A 703 -1.10 -22.71 -1.83
N LEU A 704 -1.13 -24.01 -1.56
CA LEU A 704 -1.36 -25.03 -2.58
C LEU A 704 -2.75 -24.95 -3.19
N THR A 705 -3.77 -24.66 -2.38
CA THR A 705 -5.17 -24.77 -2.80
C THR A 705 -5.85 -23.43 -3.11
N ARG A 706 -5.24 -22.28 -2.76
CA ARG A 706 -5.82 -20.94 -2.97
C ARG A 706 -4.91 -19.99 -3.76
N ILE A 707 -3.59 -20.04 -3.57
CA ILE A 707 -2.64 -19.15 -4.27
C ILE A 707 -2.11 -19.79 -5.56
N ASN A 708 -1.54 -21.00 -5.47
CA ASN A 708 -0.94 -21.72 -6.60
C ASN A 708 -1.89 -22.04 -7.75
N PRO A 709 -3.23 -22.10 -7.59
CA PRO A 709 -4.13 -22.18 -8.74
C PRO A 709 -4.17 -20.89 -9.58
N LEU A 710 -3.81 -19.74 -8.98
CA LEU A 710 -3.94 -18.42 -9.57
C LEU A 710 -2.61 -17.87 -10.12
N GLN A 711 -1.49 -18.13 -9.46
CA GLN A 711 -0.17 -17.64 -9.87
C GLN A 711 0.97 -18.56 -9.42
N CYS A 712 2.18 -18.31 -9.91
CA CYS A 712 3.38 -18.97 -9.43
C CYS A 712 3.98 -18.23 -8.23
N VAL A 713 4.78 -18.93 -7.42
CA VAL A 713 5.45 -18.37 -6.26
C VAL A 713 6.88 -18.93 -6.21
N THR A 714 7.88 -18.07 -6.14
CA THR A 714 9.30 -18.47 -6.13
C THR A 714 9.68 -18.95 -4.73
N GLY A 715 10.24 -20.16 -4.60
CA GLY A 715 10.70 -20.66 -3.30
C GLY A 715 12.05 -20.08 -2.86
N TYR A 716 12.87 -19.69 -3.82
CA TYR A 716 14.20 -19.12 -3.68
C TYR A 716 14.47 -18.35 -4.99
N ASP A 717 14.88 -17.08 -4.91
CA ASP A 717 15.62 -16.49 -6.02
C ASP A 717 17.09 -16.85 -5.85
N LEU A 718 17.87 -16.90 -6.93
CA LEU A 718 19.32 -17.04 -6.84
C LEU A 718 19.93 -15.65 -6.56
N PRO A 719 20.23 -15.23 -5.30
CA PRO A 719 20.95 -14.00 -5.06
C PRO A 719 22.42 -14.22 -5.44
N MET A 720 22.77 -13.88 -6.68
CA MET A 720 24.10 -14.14 -7.19
C MET A 720 25.11 -13.08 -6.71
N TYR A 721 25.81 -13.39 -5.61
CA TYR A 721 26.88 -12.58 -5.04
C TYR A 721 28.24 -12.98 -5.61
N LYS A 722 28.72 -12.31 -6.67
CA LYS A 722 30.11 -12.47 -7.17
C LYS A 722 30.62 -13.93 -7.24
N ALA A 723 29.74 -14.89 -7.47
CA ALA A 723 30.11 -16.30 -7.48
C ALA A 723 30.64 -16.66 -8.87
N ASP A 724 31.76 -17.39 -8.88
CA ASP A 724 32.27 -18.05 -10.08
C ASP A 724 31.24 -19.05 -10.60
N ILE A 725 31.12 -19.20 -11.92
CA ILE A 725 30.14 -20.09 -12.55
C ILE A 725 30.36 -21.55 -12.14
N ASP A 726 31.61 -21.94 -11.90
CA ASP A 726 31.98 -23.29 -11.46
C ASP A 726 31.47 -23.59 -10.04
N PHE A 727 31.40 -22.59 -9.16
CA PHE A 727 30.78 -22.74 -7.83
C PHE A 727 29.26 -22.88 -7.90
N LEU A 728 28.63 -22.34 -8.95
CA LEU A 728 27.17 -22.37 -9.11
C LEU A 728 26.66 -23.65 -9.77
N LEU A 729 27.51 -24.31 -10.58
CA LEU A 729 27.20 -25.57 -11.26
C LEU A 729 27.52 -26.81 -10.41
N ALA A 730 28.42 -26.68 -9.42
CA ALA A 730 28.74 -27.71 -8.43
C ALA A 730 27.70 -27.77 -7.30
#